data_AF-A0A7S3STX1-F1
#
_entry.id   AF-A0A7S3STX1-F1
#
_cell.length_a   1.000
_cell.length_b   1.000
_cell.length_c   1.000
_cell.angle_alpha   90.00
_cell.angle_beta   90.00
_cell.angle_gamma   90.00
#
_symmetry.space_group_name_H-M   'P 1'
#
loop_
_entity.id
_entity.type
_entity.pdbx_description
1 polymer ?
#
loop_
_entity_poly.entity_id
_entity_poly.type
_entity_poly.pdbx_seq_one_letter_code
_entity_poly.pdbx_strand_id
1 'polypeptide(L)'
;FPVANMTFDEAMELAYFGGQVLHPSAMVPCIEKRIPVLVRNVFNPAHPGTKVYGRGDEWLRWEDQAEEDPDSLMPVTAITSIEKVALVTLAGASFLGTPGVARRMMEALGNASVNVILTSQGSSEHSITVAVDEKDAQGAEESVKQAFAIELSRDSEIRVTARRNVSILAVIGEGMKKRTGVCGKFFQSLGRAQVNIIAIAQGSSERNISAVVERDELSRALRAAHDGFTLSDMTLAVGIIGSGAVGSELVRQLAKFQGSASRDGQLPAMADIQRLNIEVRALVDAKRMITADHGLPLDKLCEDPDTFSDGGILNIAEWEKRLSSKGKSPAEFLKELKDGDYEVSDKNFDGLEEFMNTKRIPYKVLIDCTASEEVAALYPKWLRKGVNVITPNKRAGAGPMERYEACLKAAYASQAQWRYESTVGAQMPIISLIQDIVQTGDVVHSIEGIFSGTMSVIFALLNDNPGMKFSEAVNEVQARDVMEPDPREDLTGTDTARKTIILARQLGLNCELSDIDTESLLATDISEGCEWDKIMEAVKANDTDIGEKVEEARAKGDRLVYVGEIDARKKKIFVGLKSVPARNPLSRVTTAETVCLFITDRYTKDNPLSLHGPGAGISVTASGVFADLLRLSKTLGS
;
A
#
# COMPACT_ATOMS: atom_id res chain seq x y z
N PHE A 1 -8.39 -23.08 -8.05
CA PHE A 1 -9.45 -22.44 -7.25
C PHE A 1 -10.78 -23.08 -7.61
N PRO A 2 -11.62 -23.55 -6.68
CA PRO A 2 -12.88 -24.16 -7.02
C PRO A 2 -14.01 -23.14 -6.86
N VAL A 3 -14.55 -22.69 -7.98
CA VAL A 3 -15.88 -22.08 -8.00
C VAL A 3 -16.85 -23.14 -7.51
N ALA A 4 -17.63 -22.89 -6.45
CA ALA A 4 -18.54 -23.91 -5.92
C ALA A 4 -19.64 -24.26 -6.94
N ASN A 5 -20.21 -23.23 -7.56
CA ASN A 5 -21.33 -23.31 -8.47
C ASN A 5 -21.10 -22.43 -9.71
N MET A 6 -21.44 -22.93 -10.90
CA MET A 6 -21.32 -22.20 -12.16
C MET A 6 -22.50 -22.56 -13.08
N THR A 7 -22.93 -21.63 -13.92
CA THR A 7 -23.97 -21.90 -14.94
C THR A 7 -23.40 -22.64 -16.14
N PHE A 8 -24.25 -23.30 -16.93
CA PHE A 8 -23.81 -23.90 -18.19
C PHE A 8 -23.27 -22.87 -19.18
N ASP A 9 -23.83 -21.65 -19.17
CA ASP A 9 -23.41 -20.60 -20.09
C ASP A 9 -22.02 -20.05 -19.72
N GLU A 10 -21.73 -19.85 -18.43
CA GLU A 10 -20.38 -19.53 -17.94
C GLU A 10 -19.38 -20.67 -18.24
N ALA A 11 -19.78 -21.92 -18.06
CA ALA A 11 -18.92 -23.08 -18.35
C ALA A 11 -18.62 -23.22 -19.85
N MET A 12 -19.57 -22.89 -20.72
CA MET A 12 -19.37 -22.87 -22.17
C MET A 12 -18.41 -21.75 -22.59
N GLU A 13 -18.56 -20.54 -22.03
CA GLU A 13 -17.63 -19.44 -22.26
C GLU A 13 -16.22 -19.80 -21.78
N LEU A 14 -16.11 -20.40 -20.59
CA LEU A 14 -14.82 -20.83 -20.03
C LEU A 14 -14.15 -21.88 -20.92
N ALA A 15 -14.91 -22.85 -21.41
CA ALA A 15 -14.41 -23.87 -22.33
C ALA A 15 -13.93 -23.25 -23.66
N TYR A 16 -14.64 -22.25 -24.19
CA TYR A 16 -14.26 -21.56 -25.42
C TYR A 16 -12.96 -20.76 -25.26
N PHE A 17 -12.77 -20.10 -24.11
CA PHE A 17 -11.61 -19.26 -23.82
C PHE A 17 -10.47 -19.96 -23.08
N GLY A 18 -10.35 -21.29 -23.19
CA GLY A 18 -9.16 -22.04 -22.74
C GLY A 18 -9.35 -23.01 -21.58
N GLY A 19 -10.57 -23.22 -21.09
CA GLY A 19 -10.91 -24.23 -20.09
C GLY A 19 -10.78 -25.65 -20.65
N GLN A 20 -9.63 -26.30 -20.46
CA GLN A 20 -9.33 -27.63 -21.04
C GLN A 20 -10.14 -28.81 -20.46
N VAL A 21 -10.94 -28.58 -19.41
CA VAL A 21 -11.64 -29.64 -18.67
C VAL A 21 -13.02 -29.94 -19.26
N LEU A 22 -13.65 -28.98 -19.94
CA LEU A 22 -15.00 -29.11 -20.49
C LEU A 22 -14.99 -28.86 -21.99
N HIS A 23 -15.75 -29.65 -22.74
CA HIS A 23 -15.99 -29.40 -24.16
C HIS A 23 -17.47 -29.01 -24.37
N PRO A 24 -17.79 -27.90 -25.06
CA PRO A 24 -19.17 -27.43 -25.18
C PRO A 24 -20.15 -28.48 -25.72
N SER A 25 -19.74 -29.29 -26.71
CA SER A 25 -20.59 -30.34 -27.28
C SER A 25 -20.94 -31.45 -26.29
N ALA A 26 -20.07 -31.73 -25.30
CA ALA A 26 -20.32 -32.74 -24.28
C ALA A 26 -21.36 -32.28 -23.25
N MET A 27 -21.57 -30.96 -23.11
CA MET A 27 -22.56 -30.40 -22.18
C MET A 27 -23.96 -30.31 -22.78
N VAL A 28 -24.12 -30.36 -24.11
CA VAL A 28 -25.43 -30.21 -24.78
C VAL A 28 -26.49 -31.20 -24.23
N PRO A 29 -26.21 -32.51 -24.11
CA PRO A 29 -27.21 -33.45 -23.57
C PRO A 29 -27.54 -33.18 -22.09
N CYS A 30 -26.56 -32.71 -21.31
CA CYS A 30 -26.73 -32.34 -19.91
C CYS A 30 -27.61 -31.10 -19.77
N ILE A 31 -27.44 -30.11 -20.66
CA ILE A 31 -28.26 -28.90 -20.72
C ILE A 31 -29.71 -29.26 -21.07
N GLU A 32 -29.91 -30.01 -22.15
CA GLU A 32 -31.26 -30.40 -22.64
C GLU A 32 -32.04 -31.19 -21.59
N LYS A 33 -31.36 -32.08 -20.87
CA LYS A 33 -31.98 -32.94 -19.84
C LYS A 33 -31.91 -32.34 -18.44
N ARG A 34 -31.38 -31.12 -18.28
CA ARG A 34 -31.19 -30.44 -16.98
C ARG A 34 -30.42 -31.31 -15.97
N ILE A 35 -29.39 -32.01 -16.42
CA ILE A 35 -28.53 -32.87 -15.60
C ILE A 35 -27.32 -32.04 -15.15
N PRO A 36 -27.12 -31.79 -13.84
CA PRO A 36 -25.93 -31.10 -13.35
C PRO A 36 -24.64 -31.86 -13.68
N VAL A 37 -23.58 -31.13 -13.98
CA VAL A 37 -22.24 -31.68 -14.22
C VAL A 37 -21.34 -31.35 -13.03
N LEU A 38 -20.67 -32.34 -12.46
CA LEU A 38 -19.72 -32.15 -11.36
C LEU A 38 -18.29 -32.26 -11.87
N VAL A 39 -17.54 -31.17 -11.82
CA VAL A 39 -16.12 -31.11 -12.20
C VAL A 39 -15.27 -31.33 -10.95
N ARG A 40 -14.57 -32.47 -10.87
CA ARG A 40 -13.73 -32.84 -9.71
C ARG A 40 -12.25 -32.58 -9.97
N ASN A 41 -11.52 -32.29 -8.90
CA ASN A 41 -10.07 -32.10 -8.95
C ASN A 41 -9.35 -33.45 -8.86
N VAL A 42 -8.60 -33.81 -9.91
CA VAL A 42 -7.83 -35.06 -9.96
C VAL A 42 -6.66 -35.06 -8.95
N PHE A 43 -6.11 -33.89 -8.63
CA PHE A 43 -5.01 -33.73 -7.67
C PHE A 43 -5.47 -33.62 -6.22
N ASN A 44 -6.76 -33.37 -5.98
CA ASN A 44 -7.36 -33.37 -4.64
C ASN A 44 -8.77 -33.99 -4.68
N PRO A 45 -8.88 -35.34 -4.69
CA PRO A 45 -10.16 -36.02 -4.83
C PRO A 45 -11.15 -35.77 -3.68
N ALA A 46 -10.66 -35.41 -2.50
CA ALA A 46 -11.48 -35.07 -1.33
C ALA A 46 -12.19 -33.72 -1.47
N HIS A 47 -11.73 -32.87 -2.39
CA HIS A 47 -12.38 -31.60 -2.68
C HIS A 47 -13.79 -31.81 -3.30
N PRO A 48 -14.83 -31.08 -2.87
CA PRO A 48 -16.21 -31.25 -3.36
C PRO A 48 -16.34 -31.03 -4.87
N GLY A 49 -15.52 -30.15 -5.45
CA GLY A 49 -15.47 -29.86 -6.87
C GLY A 49 -16.30 -28.63 -7.24
N THR A 50 -16.52 -28.43 -8.55
CA THR A 50 -17.35 -27.37 -9.10
C THR A 50 -18.61 -27.98 -9.69
N LYS A 51 -19.78 -27.53 -9.25
CA LYS A 51 -21.07 -27.96 -9.77
C LYS A 51 -21.53 -27.01 -10.88
N VAL A 52 -21.75 -27.55 -12.08
CA VAL A 52 -22.23 -26.80 -13.25
C VAL A 52 -23.71 -27.14 -13.49
N TYR A 53 -24.60 -26.14 -13.42
CA TYR A 53 -26.04 -26.32 -13.59
C TYR A 53 -26.76 -25.00 -13.92
N GLY A 54 -27.98 -25.06 -14.48
CA GLY A 54 -28.78 -23.86 -14.79
C GLY A 54 -28.31 -23.08 -16.02
N ARG A 55 -29.14 -22.13 -16.47
CA ARG A 55 -28.87 -21.25 -17.63
C ARG A 55 -29.39 -19.83 -17.40
N GLY A 56 -28.65 -18.83 -17.87
CA GLY A 56 -29.01 -17.42 -17.72
C GLY A 56 -29.44 -17.04 -16.30
N ASP A 57 -30.60 -16.38 -16.18
CA ASP A 57 -31.20 -15.99 -14.89
C ASP A 57 -31.93 -17.15 -14.17
N GLU A 58 -32.06 -18.32 -14.81
CA GLU A 58 -32.66 -19.51 -14.20
C GLU A 58 -31.61 -20.24 -13.34
N TRP A 59 -31.35 -19.72 -12.14
CA TRP A 59 -30.82 -20.52 -11.03
C TRP A 59 -31.92 -21.50 -10.62
N LEU A 60 -32.10 -22.56 -11.40
CA LEU A 60 -33.04 -23.63 -11.09
C LEU A 60 -32.64 -24.23 -9.74
N ARG A 61 -33.51 -23.96 -8.75
CA ARG A 61 -33.43 -24.45 -7.38
C ARG A 61 -33.18 -25.95 -7.38
N TRP A 62 -32.04 -26.36 -6.82
CA TRP A 62 -31.84 -27.73 -6.40
C TRP A 62 -32.56 -27.90 -5.06
N GLU A 63 -33.36 -28.96 -4.90
CA GLU A 63 -34.37 -29.15 -3.84
C GLU A 63 -33.87 -29.12 -2.37
N ASP A 64 -32.60 -28.79 -2.10
CA ASP A 64 -32.01 -28.85 -0.75
C ASP A 64 -31.17 -27.62 -0.33
N GLN A 65 -31.25 -26.47 -1.01
CA GLN A 65 -30.59 -25.24 -0.51
C GLN A 65 -31.61 -24.24 0.06
N ALA A 66 -31.35 -23.84 1.31
CA ALA A 66 -31.91 -22.63 1.90
C ALA A 66 -31.66 -21.43 0.97
N GLU A 67 -32.53 -20.41 1.03
CA GLU A 67 -32.45 -19.19 0.23
C GLU A 67 -31.03 -18.59 0.25
N GLU A 68 -30.20 -18.92 -0.75
CA GLU A 68 -28.99 -18.15 -1.01
C GLU A 68 -29.44 -16.80 -1.55
N ASP A 69 -29.09 -15.74 -0.82
CA ASP A 69 -29.35 -14.36 -1.19
C ASP A 69 -28.86 -14.11 -2.64
N PRO A 70 -29.71 -13.60 -3.55
CA PRO A 70 -29.28 -13.21 -4.90
C PRO A 70 -28.07 -12.25 -4.90
N ASP A 71 -27.85 -11.49 -3.83
CA ASP A 71 -26.68 -10.62 -3.64
C ASP A 71 -25.39 -11.38 -3.21
N SER A 72 -25.50 -12.67 -2.90
CA SER A 72 -24.37 -13.57 -2.61
C SER A 72 -23.56 -13.96 -3.86
N LEU A 73 -24.13 -13.85 -5.06
CA LEU A 73 -23.45 -14.25 -6.29
C LEU A 73 -22.20 -13.42 -6.56
N MET A 74 -21.02 -14.06 -6.68
CA MET A 74 -19.82 -13.34 -7.10
C MET A 74 -20.03 -12.72 -8.49
N PRO A 75 -19.66 -11.44 -8.74
CA PRO A 75 -19.86 -10.82 -10.04
C PRO A 75 -19.12 -11.57 -11.15
N VAL A 76 -17.92 -12.04 -10.83
CA VAL A 76 -17.01 -12.78 -11.70
C VAL A 76 -16.84 -14.18 -11.13
N THR A 77 -17.04 -15.19 -11.98
CA THR A 77 -16.82 -16.60 -11.64
C THR A 77 -15.48 -17.12 -12.12
N ALA A 78 -14.97 -16.60 -13.25
CA ALA A 78 -13.69 -17.04 -13.78
C ALA A 78 -12.92 -15.97 -14.55
N ILE A 79 -11.61 -16.18 -14.63
CA ILE A 79 -10.68 -15.43 -15.47
C ILE A 79 -9.89 -16.46 -16.28
N THR A 80 -9.76 -16.23 -17.59
CA THR A 80 -9.14 -17.18 -18.51
C THR A 80 -8.40 -16.45 -19.64
N SER A 81 -7.61 -17.19 -20.43
CA SER A 81 -6.83 -16.60 -21.50
C SER A 81 -6.57 -17.52 -22.69
N ILE A 82 -6.36 -16.91 -23.86
CA ILE A 82 -5.87 -17.58 -25.08
C ILE A 82 -4.53 -16.95 -25.46
N GLU A 83 -3.45 -17.73 -25.44
CA GLU A 83 -2.07 -17.20 -25.55
C GLU A 83 -1.63 -16.87 -26.99
N LYS A 84 -2.08 -17.63 -27.99
CA LYS A 84 -1.55 -17.57 -29.36
C LYS A 84 -2.56 -17.00 -30.34
N VAL A 85 -2.71 -15.69 -30.30
CA VAL A 85 -3.70 -14.96 -31.08
C VAL A 85 -3.01 -13.94 -31.99
N ALA A 86 -3.65 -13.63 -33.12
CA ALA A 86 -3.33 -12.47 -33.94
C ALA A 86 -4.56 -11.59 -34.15
N LEU A 87 -4.37 -10.28 -34.21
CA LEU A 87 -5.39 -9.31 -34.60
C LEU A 87 -5.25 -8.99 -36.09
N VAL A 88 -6.28 -9.28 -36.86
CA VAL A 88 -6.40 -8.87 -38.26
C VAL A 88 -7.33 -7.67 -38.32
N THR A 89 -6.80 -6.54 -38.76
CA THR A 89 -7.51 -5.26 -38.81
C THR A 89 -7.67 -4.82 -40.25
N LEU A 90 -8.92 -4.51 -40.61
CA LEU A 90 -9.26 -3.74 -41.80
C LEU A 90 -9.62 -2.32 -41.34
N ALA A 91 -8.89 -1.31 -41.82
CA ALA A 91 -9.15 0.08 -41.48
C ALA A 91 -9.03 0.99 -42.71
N GLY A 92 -9.86 2.04 -42.76
CA GLY A 92 -9.80 3.05 -43.82
C GLY A 92 -10.93 4.07 -43.73
N ALA A 93 -10.61 5.35 -43.97
CA ALA A 93 -11.59 6.44 -43.90
C ALA A 93 -12.74 6.28 -44.90
N SER A 94 -12.46 5.70 -46.08
CA SER A 94 -13.44 5.41 -47.12
C SER A 94 -14.55 4.43 -46.71
N PHE A 95 -14.40 3.71 -45.59
CA PHE A 95 -15.46 2.82 -45.08
C PHE A 95 -16.50 3.54 -44.20
N LEU A 96 -16.27 4.80 -43.82
CA LEU A 96 -17.22 5.58 -43.03
C LEU A 96 -18.61 5.61 -43.68
N GLY A 97 -19.59 5.00 -43.02
CA GLY A 97 -20.98 4.98 -43.49
C GLY A 97 -21.25 4.08 -44.70
N THR A 98 -20.30 3.23 -45.10
CA THR A 98 -20.50 2.22 -46.16
C THR A 98 -21.02 0.92 -45.54
N PRO A 99 -22.28 0.52 -45.77
CA PRO A 99 -22.82 -0.70 -45.16
C PRO A 99 -22.19 -1.97 -45.75
N GLY A 100 -21.97 -2.97 -44.89
CA GLY A 100 -21.64 -4.33 -45.33
C GLY A 100 -20.15 -4.62 -45.52
N VAL A 101 -19.27 -3.75 -45.03
CA VAL A 101 -17.82 -4.00 -44.96
C VAL A 101 -17.57 -5.18 -44.01
N ALA A 102 -18.20 -5.16 -42.83
CA ALA A 102 -18.10 -6.27 -41.87
C ALA A 102 -18.56 -7.61 -42.46
N ARG A 103 -19.68 -7.62 -43.19
CA ARG A 103 -20.19 -8.83 -43.87
C ARG A 103 -19.16 -9.42 -44.83
N ARG A 104 -18.57 -8.58 -45.69
CA ARG A 104 -17.56 -9.02 -46.68
C ARG A 104 -16.30 -9.56 -46.02
N MET A 105 -15.85 -8.92 -44.94
CA MET A 105 -14.70 -9.40 -44.16
C MET A 105 -14.98 -10.78 -43.55
N MET A 106 -16.14 -10.97 -42.92
CA MET A 106 -16.52 -12.25 -42.33
C MET A 106 -16.69 -13.35 -43.38
N GLU A 107 -17.25 -13.03 -44.54
CA GLU A 107 -17.39 -13.96 -45.67
C GLU A 107 -16.02 -14.40 -46.20
N ALA A 108 -15.07 -13.48 -46.34
CA ALA A 108 -13.70 -13.79 -46.75
C ALA A 108 -13.00 -14.76 -45.79
N LEU A 109 -13.12 -14.49 -44.48
CA LEU A 109 -12.54 -15.34 -43.43
C LEU A 109 -13.21 -16.71 -43.39
N GLY A 110 -14.54 -16.77 -43.50
CA GLY A 110 -15.30 -18.02 -43.54
C GLY A 110 -14.94 -18.91 -44.73
N ASN A 111 -14.79 -18.32 -45.93
CA ASN A 111 -14.35 -19.03 -47.13
C ASN A 111 -12.92 -19.57 -47.00
N ALA A 112 -12.07 -18.89 -46.23
CA ALA A 112 -10.71 -19.33 -45.89
C ALA A 112 -10.67 -20.33 -44.72
N SER A 113 -11.83 -20.74 -44.18
CA SER A 113 -11.93 -21.63 -43.01
C SER A 113 -11.22 -21.08 -41.76
N VAL A 114 -11.12 -19.75 -41.65
CA VAL A 114 -10.52 -19.06 -40.51
C VAL A 114 -11.58 -18.89 -39.41
N ASN A 115 -11.31 -19.45 -38.24
CA ASN A 115 -12.18 -19.26 -37.08
C ASN A 115 -11.91 -17.90 -36.40
N VAL A 116 -12.96 -17.10 -36.24
CA VAL A 116 -12.90 -15.81 -35.53
C VAL A 116 -13.19 -16.04 -34.04
N ILE A 117 -12.26 -15.63 -33.19
CA ILE A 117 -12.33 -15.79 -31.73
C ILE A 117 -13.08 -14.63 -31.08
N LEU A 118 -12.73 -13.40 -31.44
CA LEU A 118 -13.41 -12.18 -31.00
C LEU A 118 -13.44 -11.13 -32.11
N THR A 119 -14.33 -10.16 -31.94
CA THR A 119 -14.46 -9.01 -32.84
C THR A 119 -14.44 -7.73 -32.02
N SER A 120 -13.73 -6.71 -32.52
CA SER A 120 -13.62 -5.40 -31.91
C SER A 120 -13.79 -4.34 -32.99
N GLN A 121 -14.77 -3.46 -32.83
CA GLN A 121 -15.16 -2.47 -33.83
C GLN A 121 -15.65 -1.17 -33.17
N GLY A 122 -15.28 -0.01 -33.74
CA GLY A 122 -15.84 1.30 -33.39
C GLY A 122 -17.10 1.66 -34.18
N SER A 123 -17.86 2.68 -33.79
CA SER A 123 -19.26 2.99 -34.18
C SER A 123 -19.64 3.17 -35.69
N SER A 124 -18.81 2.84 -36.68
CA SER A 124 -19.10 3.15 -38.10
C SER A 124 -18.43 2.26 -39.15
N GLU A 125 -18.07 1.01 -38.81
CA GLU A 125 -17.32 0.05 -39.66
C GLU A 125 -15.99 0.56 -40.26
N HIS A 126 -15.53 1.77 -39.87
CA HIS A 126 -14.29 2.38 -40.39
C HIS A 126 -13.01 1.64 -39.97
N SER A 127 -13.10 0.85 -38.91
CA SER A 127 -12.05 -0.03 -38.41
C SER A 127 -12.71 -1.26 -37.79
N ILE A 128 -12.44 -2.42 -38.39
CA ILE A 128 -12.92 -3.72 -37.94
C ILE A 128 -11.69 -4.55 -37.63
N THR A 129 -11.58 -4.99 -36.38
CA THR A 129 -10.52 -5.88 -35.92
C THR A 129 -11.12 -7.22 -35.50
N VAL A 130 -10.54 -8.31 -35.99
CA VAL A 130 -10.91 -9.66 -35.58
C VAL A 130 -9.69 -10.34 -34.95
N ALA A 131 -9.92 -11.13 -33.92
CA ALA A 131 -8.91 -12.02 -33.38
C ALA A 131 -9.05 -13.41 -33.98
N VAL A 132 -7.93 -13.99 -34.40
CA VAL A 132 -7.84 -15.34 -34.96
C VAL A 132 -6.69 -16.09 -34.29
N ASP A 133 -6.66 -17.41 -34.41
CA ASP A 133 -5.49 -18.20 -33.99
C ASP A 133 -4.25 -17.69 -34.75
N GLU A 134 -3.13 -17.51 -34.05
CA GLU A 134 -1.91 -16.97 -34.65
C GLU A 134 -1.42 -17.78 -35.86
N LYS A 135 -1.71 -19.09 -35.91
CA LYS A 135 -1.38 -19.95 -37.05
C LYS A 135 -2.16 -19.59 -38.32
N ASP A 136 -3.37 -19.05 -38.17
CA ASP A 136 -4.28 -18.71 -39.27
C ASP A 136 -4.11 -17.26 -39.74
N ALA A 137 -3.32 -16.46 -39.01
CA ALA A 137 -3.18 -15.02 -39.22
C ALA A 137 -2.76 -14.63 -40.65
N GLN A 138 -1.89 -15.43 -41.30
CA GLN A 138 -1.47 -15.14 -42.67
C GLN A 138 -2.62 -15.38 -43.66
N GLY A 139 -3.30 -16.53 -43.58
CA GLY A 139 -4.44 -16.83 -44.45
C GLY A 139 -5.62 -15.87 -44.23
N ALA A 140 -5.79 -15.41 -42.99
CA ALA A 140 -6.77 -14.38 -42.65
C ALA A 140 -6.44 -13.03 -43.30
N GLU A 141 -5.18 -12.58 -43.22
CA GLU A 141 -4.74 -11.33 -43.83
C GLU A 141 -4.86 -11.36 -45.36
N GLU A 142 -4.42 -12.46 -45.99
CA GLU A 142 -4.46 -12.65 -47.44
C GLU A 142 -5.90 -12.71 -47.98
N SER A 143 -6.79 -13.44 -47.30
CA SER A 143 -8.20 -13.53 -47.72
C SER A 143 -8.93 -12.19 -47.64
N VAL A 144 -8.68 -11.40 -46.59
CA VAL A 144 -9.24 -10.05 -46.46
C VAL A 144 -8.63 -9.12 -47.52
N LYS A 145 -7.31 -9.16 -47.76
CA LYS A 145 -6.69 -8.37 -48.85
C LYS A 145 -7.29 -8.70 -50.21
N GLN A 146 -7.55 -9.97 -50.49
CA GLN A 146 -8.19 -10.39 -51.75
C GLN A 146 -9.62 -9.87 -51.86
N ALA A 147 -10.42 -9.96 -50.79
CA ALA A 147 -11.80 -9.51 -50.76
C ALA A 147 -11.96 -7.99 -50.93
N PHE A 148 -10.94 -7.21 -50.57
CA PHE A 148 -10.92 -5.74 -50.65
C PHE A 148 -9.86 -5.20 -51.63
N ALA A 149 -9.42 -6.02 -52.59
CA ALA A 149 -8.33 -5.66 -53.50
C ALA A 149 -8.62 -4.40 -54.33
N ILE A 150 -9.88 -4.18 -54.72
CA ILE A 150 -10.29 -3.00 -55.49
C ILE A 150 -10.14 -1.75 -54.65
N GLU A 151 -10.62 -1.78 -53.42
CA GLU A 151 -10.56 -0.67 -52.47
C GLU A 151 -9.11 -0.33 -52.12
N LEU A 152 -8.29 -1.34 -51.78
CA LEU A 152 -6.86 -1.20 -51.52
C LEU A 152 -6.08 -0.59 -52.69
N SER A 153 -6.51 -0.85 -53.93
CA SER A 153 -5.86 -0.28 -55.12
C SER A 153 -6.24 1.17 -55.41
N ARG A 154 -7.38 1.63 -54.89
CA ARG A 154 -7.95 2.96 -55.17
C ARG A 154 -7.70 3.97 -54.07
N ASP A 155 -7.53 3.50 -52.84
CA ASP A 155 -7.32 4.34 -51.66
C ASP A 155 -6.16 3.80 -50.82
N SER A 156 -5.06 4.56 -50.79
CA SER A 156 -3.86 4.23 -50.01
C SER A 156 -4.05 4.33 -48.49
N GLU A 157 -5.15 4.95 -48.03
CA GLU A 157 -5.48 4.99 -46.60
C GLU A 157 -6.11 3.70 -46.10
N ILE A 158 -6.62 2.84 -47.00
CA ILE A 158 -7.16 1.53 -46.63
C ILE A 158 -6.01 0.56 -46.37
N ARG A 159 -6.05 -0.12 -45.22
CA ARG A 159 -5.02 -1.07 -44.80
C ARG A 159 -5.65 -2.33 -44.24
N VAL A 160 -5.02 -3.45 -44.57
CA VAL A 160 -5.22 -4.74 -43.90
C VAL A 160 -3.91 -5.09 -43.22
N THR A 161 -3.94 -5.24 -41.91
CA THR A 161 -2.75 -5.53 -41.10
C THR A 161 -2.99 -6.70 -40.17
N ALA A 162 -2.01 -7.59 -40.02
CA ALA A 162 -2.00 -8.63 -38.99
C ALA A 162 -0.99 -8.30 -37.89
N ARG A 163 -1.46 -8.07 -36.66
CA ARG A 163 -0.63 -7.96 -35.46
C ARG A 163 -0.56 -9.31 -34.76
N ARG A 164 0.64 -9.88 -34.69
CA ARG A 164 0.96 -11.13 -34.00
C ARG A 164 1.47 -10.86 -32.58
N ASN A 165 1.83 -11.91 -31.84
CA ASN A 165 2.38 -11.85 -30.49
C ASN A 165 1.44 -11.23 -29.44
N VAL A 166 0.14 -11.49 -29.58
CA VAL A 166 -0.86 -11.01 -28.62
C VAL A 166 -1.62 -12.17 -28.00
N SER A 167 -2.24 -11.89 -26.86
CA SER A 167 -3.04 -12.83 -26.10
C SER A 167 -4.38 -12.20 -25.72
N ILE A 168 -5.41 -13.03 -25.60
CA ILE A 168 -6.72 -12.61 -25.08
C ILE A 168 -6.77 -12.97 -23.60
N LEU A 169 -7.21 -12.03 -22.78
CA LEU A 169 -7.58 -12.21 -21.38
C LEU A 169 -9.09 -11.97 -21.27
N ALA A 170 -9.84 -12.89 -20.67
CA ALA A 170 -11.28 -12.78 -20.52
C ALA A 170 -11.70 -12.95 -19.06
N VAL A 171 -12.65 -12.13 -18.65
CA VAL A 171 -13.37 -12.20 -17.37
C VAL A 171 -14.77 -12.70 -17.65
N ILE A 172 -15.18 -13.76 -16.95
CA ILE A 172 -16.45 -14.47 -17.15
C ILE A 172 -17.27 -14.43 -15.85
N GLY A 173 -18.54 -14.08 -15.96
CA GLY A 173 -19.47 -14.11 -14.82
C GLY A 173 -20.89 -13.67 -15.17
N GLU A 174 -21.88 -14.47 -14.78
CA GLU A 174 -23.31 -14.14 -14.92
C GLU A 174 -23.69 -12.91 -14.08
N GLY A 175 -23.04 -12.74 -12.93
CA GLY A 175 -23.29 -11.64 -11.99
C GLY A 175 -22.88 -10.26 -12.52
N MET A 176 -22.07 -10.19 -13.59
CA MET A 176 -21.58 -8.91 -14.14
C MET A 176 -22.72 -8.04 -14.69
N LYS A 177 -23.71 -8.66 -15.36
CA LYS A 177 -24.88 -7.96 -15.94
C LYS A 177 -25.67 -7.16 -14.91
N LYS A 178 -25.68 -7.61 -13.65
CA LYS A 178 -26.45 -7.01 -12.55
C LYS A 178 -25.61 -6.09 -11.67
N ARG A 179 -24.31 -5.93 -11.95
CA ARG A 179 -23.37 -5.19 -11.10
C ARG A 179 -22.56 -4.19 -11.90
N THR A 180 -22.75 -2.92 -11.58
CA THR A 180 -21.92 -1.84 -12.14
C THR A 180 -20.50 -1.89 -11.56
N GLY A 181 -19.55 -1.29 -12.29
CA GLY A 181 -18.16 -1.18 -11.83
C GLY A 181 -17.26 -2.38 -12.15
N VAL A 182 -17.81 -3.53 -12.55
CA VAL A 182 -17.01 -4.72 -12.89
C VAL A 182 -16.03 -4.44 -14.04
N CYS A 183 -16.50 -3.93 -15.19
CA CYS A 183 -15.62 -3.57 -16.30
C CYS A 183 -14.55 -2.54 -15.87
N GLY A 184 -14.96 -1.53 -15.09
CA GLY A 184 -14.05 -0.50 -14.57
C GLY A 184 -12.94 -1.10 -13.73
N LYS A 185 -13.29 -2.02 -12.82
CA LYS A 185 -12.34 -2.76 -11.98
C LYS A 185 -11.36 -3.57 -12.82
N PHE A 186 -11.85 -4.32 -13.82
CA PHE A 186 -11.00 -5.12 -14.70
C PHE A 186 -9.93 -4.27 -15.38
N PHE A 187 -10.33 -3.18 -16.04
CA PHE A 187 -9.40 -2.33 -16.77
C PHE A 187 -8.51 -1.50 -15.85
N GLN A 188 -9.01 -1.07 -14.68
CA GLN A 188 -8.21 -0.40 -13.67
C GLN A 188 -7.11 -1.33 -13.12
N SER A 189 -7.42 -2.60 -12.88
CA SER A 189 -6.44 -3.60 -12.45
C SER A 189 -5.32 -3.77 -13.48
N LEU A 190 -5.65 -3.87 -14.77
CA LEU A 190 -4.65 -3.92 -15.84
C LEU A 190 -3.80 -2.63 -15.89
N GLY A 191 -4.44 -1.47 -15.76
CA GLY A 191 -3.75 -0.17 -15.74
C GLY A 191 -2.80 0.01 -14.56
N ARG A 192 -3.23 -0.36 -13.34
CA ARG A 192 -2.37 -0.35 -12.13
C ARG A 192 -1.15 -1.27 -12.29
N ALA A 193 -1.30 -2.38 -13.00
CA ALA A 193 -0.21 -3.30 -13.33
C ALA A 193 0.64 -2.85 -14.53
N GLN A 194 0.39 -1.66 -15.09
CA GLN A 194 1.06 -1.12 -16.27
C GLN A 194 0.97 -2.06 -17.49
N VAL A 195 -0.19 -2.72 -17.66
CA VAL A 195 -0.49 -3.54 -18.83
C VAL A 195 -1.29 -2.70 -19.83
N ASN A 196 -0.79 -2.60 -21.05
CA ASN A 196 -1.50 -1.88 -22.11
C ASN A 196 -2.58 -2.77 -22.75
N ILE A 197 -3.75 -2.20 -23.04
CA ILE A 197 -4.87 -2.89 -23.69
C ILE A 197 -4.90 -2.51 -25.17
N ILE A 198 -4.81 -3.51 -26.04
CA ILE A 198 -4.75 -3.34 -27.50
C ILE A 198 -6.15 -3.31 -28.12
N ALA A 199 -7.03 -4.20 -27.68
CA ALA A 199 -8.41 -4.31 -28.15
C ALA A 199 -9.31 -4.82 -27.03
N ILE A 200 -10.60 -4.52 -27.13
CA ILE A 200 -11.63 -4.98 -26.17
C ILE A 200 -12.83 -5.57 -26.90
N ALA A 201 -13.50 -6.52 -26.27
CA ALA A 201 -14.78 -7.04 -26.73
C ALA A 201 -15.68 -7.39 -25.54
N GLN A 202 -16.97 -7.12 -25.67
CA GLN A 202 -18.01 -7.56 -24.75
C GLN A 202 -19.26 -7.88 -25.56
N GLY A 203 -19.80 -9.08 -25.38
CA GLY A 203 -21.06 -9.48 -26.02
C GLY A 203 -22.27 -8.89 -25.32
N SER A 204 -23.44 -8.90 -25.97
CA SER A 204 -24.71 -8.42 -25.42
C SER A 204 -25.23 -9.24 -24.23
N SER A 205 -24.61 -10.39 -23.94
CA SER A 205 -24.86 -11.15 -22.72
C SER A 205 -24.31 -10.44 -21.47
N GLU A 206 -23.32 -9.57 -21.64
CA GLU A 206 -22.56 -8.91 -20.57
C GLU A 206 -21.81 -9.89 -19.64
N ARG A 207 -21.77 -11.18 -19.98
CA ARG A 207 -21.13 -12.26 -19.20
C ARG A 207 -19.65 -12.42 -19.45
N ASN A 208 -19.15 -11.84 -20.53
CA ASN A 208 -17.76 -11.97 -20.94
C ASN A 208 -17.23 -10.59 -21.32
N ILE A 209 -16.15 -10.19 -20.65
CA ILE A 209 -15.36 -9.01 -21.02
C ILE A 209 -13.97 -9.51 -21.39
N SER A 210 -13.56 -9.23 -22.62
CA SER A 210 -12.27 -9.64 -23.15
C SER A 210 -11.39 -8.42 -23.42
N ALA A 211 -10.11 -8.54 -23.07
CA ALA A 211 -9.04 -7.59 -23.37
C ALA A 211 -7.92 -8.31 -24.11
N VAL A 212 -7.38 -7.68 -25.14
CA VAL A 212 -6.21 -8.17 -25.87
C VAL A 212 -4.98 -7.43 -25.38
N VAL A 213 -3.94 -8.17 -25.00
CA VAL A 213 -2.68 -7.65 -24.43
C VAL A 213 -1.49 -8.23 -25.19
N GLU A 214 -0.31 -7.63 -25.06
CA GLU A 214 0.93 -8.25 -25.55
C GLU A 214 1.17 -9.60 -24.86
N ARG A 215 1.64 -10.60 -25.61
CA ARG A 215 1.85 -11.95 -25.06
C ARG A 215 2.82 -11.95 -23.87
N ASP A 216 3.87 -11.14 -23.95
CA ASP A 216 4.88 -10.99 -22.89
C ASP A 216 4.31 -10.38 -21.59
N GLU A 217 3.15 -9.73 -21.67
CA GLU A 217 2.47 -9.12 -20.54
C GLU A 217 1.34 -10.01 -19.98
N LEU A 218 0.98 -11.11 -20.65
CA LEU A 218 -0.16 -11.96 -20.30
C LEU A 218 -0.13 -12.44 -18.84
N SER A 219 1.01 -12.97 -18.37
CA SER A 219 1.10 -13.45 -16.98
C SER A 219 0.94 -12.32 -15.96
N ARG A 220 1.34 -11.09 -16.29
CA ARG A 220 1.11 -9.92 -15.44
C ARG A 220 -0.36 -9.49 -15.48
N ALA A 221 -0.97 -9.51 -16.67
CA ALA A 221 -2.37 -9.18 -16.88
C ALA A 221 -3.32 -10.15 -16.14
N LEU A 222 -3.08 -11.45 -16.24
CA LEU A 222 -3.83 -12.50 -15.53
C LEU A 222 -3.78 -12.29 -14.02
N ARG A 223 -2.59 -12.10 -13.45
CA ARG A 223 -2.41 -11.83 -12.01
C ARG A 223 -3.17 -10.58 -11.59
N ALA A 224 -2.99 -9.48 -12.31
CA ALA A 224 -3.66 -8.22 -12.01
C ALA A 224 -5.19 -8.37 -12.03
N ALA A 225 -5.74 -9.10 -13.01
CA ALA A 225 -7.17 -9.36 -13.07
C ALA A 225 -7.66 -10.25 -11.90
N HIS A 226 -6.91 -11.29 -11.54
CA HIS A 226 -7.20 -12.13 -10.37
C HIS A 226 -7.20 -11.33 -9.07
N ASP A 227 -6.18 -10.50 -8.86
CA ASP A 227 -6.04 -9.61 -7.71
C ASP A 227 -7.18 -8.58 -7.68
N GLY A 228 -7.53 -8.03 -8.84
CA GLY A 228 -8.61 -7.08 -9.02
C GLY A 228 -9.96 -7.63 -8.58
N PHE A 229 -10.32 -8.85 -8.98
CA PHE A 229 -11.64 -9.41 -8.67
C PHE A 229 -11.74 -10.13 -7.33
N THR A 230 -10.71 -10.03 -6.48
CA THR A 230 -10.73 -10.62 -5.13
C THR A 230 -11.15 -12.09 -5.14
N LEU A 231 -10.80 -12.79 -6.23
CA LEU A 231 -10.86 -14.26 -6.33
C LEU A 231 -9.71 -14.89 -5.52
N SER A 232 -8.80 -14.07 -5.00
CA SER A 232 -7.73 -14.36 -4.06
C SER A 232 -7.63 -13.21 -3.04
N ASP A 233 -7.04 -13.48 -1.87
CA ASP A 233 -6.70 -12.45 -0.89
C ASP A 233 -5.78 -11.40 -1.53
N MET A 234 -6.03 -10.13 -1.23
CA MET A 234 -5.12 -9.05 -1.61
C MET A 234 -3.78 -9.31 -0.92
N THR A 235 -2.75 -9.63 -1.69
CA THR A 235 -1.41 -9.83 -1.14
C THR A 235 -0.60 -8.53 -1.21
N LEU A 236 -0.07 -8.10 -0.06
CA LEU A 236 0.84 -6.97 0.05
C LEU A 236 2.27 -7.47 0.30
N ALA A 237 3.17 -7.18 -0.62
CA ALA A 237 4.60 -7.44 -0.45
C ALA A 237 5.23 -6.33 0.40
N VAL A 238 5.72 -6.68 1.59
CA VAL A 238 6.31 -5.75 2.55
C VAL A 238 7.81 -5.99 2.68
N GLY A 239 8.60 -4.93 2.51
CA GLY A 239 10.02 -4.91 2.91
C GLY A 239 10.20 -3.95 4.08
N ILE A 240 10.80 -4.41 5.18
CA ILE A 240 11.05 -3.59 6.37
C ILE A 240 12.54 -3.25 6.43
N ILE A 241 12.84 -1.95 6.49
CA ILE A 241 14.19 -1.42 6.61
C ILE A 241 14.36 -0.88 8.02
N GLY A 242 15.38 -1.34 8.72
CA GLY A 242 15.63 -1.01 10.13
C GLY A 242 14.93 -1.98 11.06
N SER A 243 15.64 -3.02 11.47
CA SER A 243 15.19 -3.98 12.49
C SER A 243 15.54 -3.55 13.93
N GLY A 244 15.70 -2.25 14.18
CA GLY A 244 15.88 -1.69 15.53
C GLY A 244 14.63 -1.86 16.40
N ALA A 245 14.51 -1.11 17.49
CA ALA A 245 13.41 -1.26 18.44
C ALA A 245 12.01 -1.19 17.79
N VAL A 246 11.73 -0.14 16.99
CA VAL A 246 10.44 0.03 16.30
C VAL A 246 10.22 -1.05 15.24
N GLY A 247 11.22 -1.36 14.41
CA GLY A 247 11.08 -2.38 13.37
C GLY A 247 10.88 -3.80 13.92
N SER A 248 11.56 -4.15 15.01
CA SER A 248 11.38 -5.42 15.71
C SER A 248 9.99 -5.56 16.31
N GLU A 249 9.48 -4.47 16.90
CA GLU A 249 8.13 -4.46 17.45
C GLU A 249 7.06 -4.51 16.34
N LEU A 250 7.29 -3.85 15.21
CA LEU A 250 6.44 -4.00 14.03
C LEU A 250 6.41 -5.46 13.54
N VAL A 251 7.55 -6.13 13.47
CA VAL A 251 7.62 -7.56 13.11
C VAL A 251 6.78 -8.41 14.06
N ARG A 252 6.83 -8.16 15.38
CA ARG A 252 5.99 -8.87 16.36
C ARG A 252 4.50 -8.59 16.18
N GLN A 253 4.12 -7.34 15.89
CA GLN A 253 2.72 -6.99 15.64
C GLN A 253 2.19 -7.66 14.36
N LEU A 254 3.00 -7.72 13.31
CA LEU A 254 2.69 -8.44 12.07
C LEU A 254 2.59 -9.96 12.30
N ALA A 255 3.50 -10.54 13.09
CA ALA A 255 3.46 -11.95 13.47
C ALA A 255 2.16 -12.31 14.20
N LYS A 256 1.74 -11.47 15.16
CA LYS A 256 0.45 -11.63 15.85
C LYS A 256 -0.73 -11.53 14.88
N PHE A 257 -0.70 -10.56 13.96
CA PHE A 257 -1.73 -10.42 12.93
C PHE A 257 -1.84 -11.66 12.04
N GLN A 258 -0.71 -12.26 11.65
CA GLN A 258 -0.66 -13.51 10.88
C GLN A 258 -1.14 -14.73 11.70
N GLY A 259 -0.77 -14.83 12.98
CA GLY A 259 -1.09 -15.96 13.85
C GLY A 259 -2.53 -15.97 14.42
N SER A 260 -3.15 -14.80 14.61
CA SER A 260 -4.52 -14.67 15.11
C SER A 260 -5.59 -15.17 14.13
N ALA A 261 -5.26 -15.45 12.86
CA ALA A 261 -6.15 -16.11 11.92
C ALA A 261 -6.47 -17.58 12.29
N SER A 262 -5.87 -18.13 13.36
CA SER A 262 -5.97 -19.56 13.70
C SER A 262 -6.36 -19.88 15.15
N ARG A 263 -6.51 -18.89 16.04
CA ARG A 263 -6.79 -19.15 17.47
C ARG A 263 -7.86 -18.22 18.00
N ASP A 264 -8.91 -18.84 18.52
CA ASP A 264 -10.02 -18.27 19.31
C ASP A 264 -11.15 -17.63 18.49
N GLY A 265 -12.19 -18.43 18.26
CA GLY A 265 -13.44 -18.10 17.55
C GLY A 265 -14.33 -17.05 18.21
N GLN A 266 -13.76 -15.94 18.68
CA GLN A 266 -14.47 -14.73 19.06
C GLN A 266 -14.04 -13.60 18.12
N LEU A 267 -14.88 -13.37 17.12
CA LEU A 267 -14.76 -12.41 16.01
C LEU A 267 -13.81 -12.89 14.88
N PRO A 268 -14.23 -12.81 13.60
CA PRO A 268 -13.30 -13.06 12.49
C PRO A 268 -12.14 -12.08 12.60
N ALA A 269 -10.90 -12.56 12.38
CA ALA A 269 -9.74 -11.68 12.41
C ALA A 269 -9.96 -10.56 11.38
N MET A 270 -9.53 -9.33 11.67
CA MET A 270 -9.64 -8.23 10.69
C MET A 270 -9.01 -8.58 9.33
N ALA A 271 -8.04 -9.52 9.31
CA ALA A 271 -7.48 -10.13 8.12
C ALA A 271 -8.53 -10.88 7.27
N ASP A 272 -9.41 -11.67 7.91
CA ASP A 272 -10.47 -12.46 7.26
C ASP A 272 -11.59 -11.55 6.72
N ILE A 273 -11.91 -10.48 7.46
CA ILE A 273 -12.91 -9.47 7.05
C ILE A 273 -12.40 -8.70 5.83
N GLN A 274 -11.09 -8.42 5.76
CA GLN A 274 -10.48 -7.62 4.70
C GLN A 274 -9.88 -8.44 3.55
N ARG A 275 -9.88 -9.78 3.63
CA ARG A 275 -9.19 -10.68 2.67
C ARG A 275 -7.78 -10.17 2.36
N LEU A 276 -7.02 -9.84 3.40
CA LEU A 276 -5.70 -9.19 3.30
C LEU A 276 -4.60 -10.16 3.73
N ASN A 277 -3.71 -10.51 2.81
CA ASN A 277 -2.50 -11.26 3.06
C ASN A 277 -1.29 -10.30 3.09
N ILE A 278 -0.52 -10.30 4.18
CA ILE A 278 0.69 -9.47 4.31
C ILE A 278 1.90 -10.39 4.26
N GLU A 279 2.67 -10.31 3.18
CA GLU A 279 3.92 -11.07 3.01
C GLU A 279 5.11 -10.16 3.30
N VAL A 280 5.72 -10.30 4.49
CA VAL A 280 7.02 -9.67 4.76
C VAL A 280 8.09 -10.44 4.01
N ARG A 281 8.49 -9.91 2.85
CA ARG A 281 9.42 -10.54 1.92
C ARG A 281 10.85 -10.05 2.09
N ALA A 282 11.07 -8.96 2.79
CA ALA A 282 12.41 -8.49 3.10
C ALA A 282 12.51 -7.88 4.50
N LEU A 283 13.61 -8.18 5.18
CA LEU A 283 14.05 -7.53 6.43
C LEU A 283 15.48 -7.04 6.24
N VAL A 284 15.75 -5.78 6.55
CA VAL A 284 17.06 -5.16 6.34
C VAL A 284 17.51 -4.51 7.64
N ASP A 285 18.72 -4.85 8.09
CA ASP A 285 19.39 -4.18 9.21
C ASP A 285 20.55 -3.30 8.71
N ALA A 286 21.41 -2.83 9.61
CA ALA A 286 22.53 -1.96 9.24
C ALA A 286 23.54 -2.61 8.27
N LYS A 287 23.68 -3.94 8.28
CA LYS A 287 24.73 -4.71 7.60
C LYS A 287 24.18 -5.79 6.66
N ARG A 288 23.06 -6.41 6.98
CA ARG A 288 22.52 -7.61 6.32
C ARG A 288 21.09 -7.40 5.88
N MET A 289 20.69 -8.17 4.88
CA MET A 289 19.31 -8.29 4.45
C MET A 289 18.91 -9.76 4.33
N ILE A 290 17.65 -10.05 4.66
CA ILE A 290 16.99 -11.33 4.42
C ILE A 290 15.93 -11.08 3.36
N THR A 291 15.85 -11.93 2.34
CA THR A 291 14.77 -11.94 1.35
C THR A 291 14.08 -13.29 1.30
N ALA A 292 12.77 -13.29 1.01
CA ALA A 292 11.93 -14.48 0.97
C ALA A 292 10.90 -14.40 -0.14
N ASP A 293 10.82 -15.44 -0.98
CA ASP A 293 9.88 -15.43 -2.11
C ASP A 293 8.42 -15.54 -1.67
N HIS A 294 8.12 -16.28 -0.61
CA HIS A 294 6.74 -16.55 -0.14
C HIS A 294 6.47 -16.01 1.28
N GLY A 295 7.12 -14.89 1.62
CA GLY A 295 7.03 -14.23 2.92
C GLY A 295 7.75 -15.00 4.04
N LEU A 296 8.33 -14.27 4.97
CA LEU A 296 8.98 -14.85 6.15
C LEU A 296 7.95 -15.45 7.12
N PRO A 297 8.25 -16.60 7.77
CA PRO A 297 7.38 -17.20 8.79
C PRO A 297 7.50 -16.44 10.11
N LEU A 298 6.91 -15.24 10.19
CA LEU A 298 7.14 -14.31 11.31
C LEU A 298 6.64 -14.84 12.66
N ASP A 299 5.55 -15.60 12.66
CA ASP A 299 5.01 -16.26 13.84
C ASP A 299 6.06 -17.17 14.50
N LYS A 300 6.63 -18.09 13.71
CA LYS A 300 7.65 -19.04 14.18
C LYS A 300 8.98 -18.35 14.46
N LEU A 301 9.33 -17.34 13.65
CA LEU A 301 10.53 -16.52 13.86
C LEU A 301 10.44 -15.74 15.18
N CYS A 302 9.25 -15.28 15.59
CA CYS A 302 9.04 -14.60 16.87
C CYS A 302 8.96 -15.53 18.08
N GLU A 303 8.67 -16.82 17.89
CA GLU A 303 8.69 -17.83 18.96
C GLU A 303 10.10 -18.31 19.30
N ASP A 304 11.06 -18.15 18.38
CA ASP A 304 12.44 -18.60 18.56
C ASP A 304 13.23 -17.68 19.52
N PRO A 305 13.75 -18.19 20.66
CA PRO A 305 14.46 -17.38 21.64
C PRO A 305 15.80 -16.84 21.13
N ASP A 306 16.41 -17.43 20.10
CA ASP A 306 17.70 -17.00 19.57
C ASP A 306 17.59 -15.83 18.58
N THR A 307 16.38 -15.60 18.04
CA THR A 307 16.12 -14.64 16.97
C THR A 307 16.26 -13.18 17.42
N PHE A 308 15.86 -12.87 18.64
CA PHE A 308 15.95 -11.51 19.21
C PHE A 308 17.10 -11.44 20.22
N SER A 309 17.78 -10.29 20.29
CA SER A 309 18.75 -10.00 21.34
C SER A 309 18.06 -9.75 22.68
N ASP A 310 18.86 -9.69 23.76
CA ASP A 310 18.41 -9.12 25.02
C ASP A 310 17.87 -7.70 24.75
N GLY A 311 16.63 -7.44 25.16
CA GLY A 311 15.88 -6.21 24.79
C GLY A 311 14.92 -6.35 23.61
N GLY A 312 14.80 -7.54 23.00
CA GLY A 312 13.78 -7.82 21.99
C GLY A 312 14.06 -7.17 20.63
N ILE A 313 15.33 -7.02 20.24
CA ILE A 313 15.74 -6.43 18.96
C ILE A 313 16.21 -7.54 18.00
N LEU A 314 15.73 -7.52 16.77
CA LEU A 314 16.18 -8.40 15.69
C LEU A 314 17.44 -7.81 15.06
N ASN A 315 18.61 -8.37 15.34
CA ASN A 315 19.86 -8.03 14.66
C ASN A 315 20.27 -9.22 13.79
N ILE A 316 20.12 -9.08 12.47
CA ILE A 316 20.32 -10.18 11.52
C ILE A 316 21.77 -10.65 11.54
N ALA A 317 22.72 -9.71 11.62
CA ALA A 317 24.14 -10.05 11.68
C ALA A 317 24.53 -10.79 12.98
N GLU A 318 23.90 -10.45 14.11
CA GLU A 318 24.12 -11.16 15.37
C GLU A 318 23.43 -12.52 15.40
N TRP A 319 22.18 -12.58 14.93
CA TRP A 319 21.41 -13.80 14.77
C TRP A 319 22.14 -14.82 13.89
N GLU A 320 22.69 -14.39 12.76
CA GLU A 320 23.49 -15.24 11.89
C GLU A 320 24.74 -15.78 12.60
N LYS A 321 25.44 -14.96 13.40
CA LYS A 321 26.60 -15.44 14.18
C LYS A 321 26.18 -16.50 15.21
N ARG A 322 25.04 -16.31 15.88
CA ARG A 322 24.48 -17.27 16.85
C ARG A 322 24.06 -18.58 16.19
N LEU A 323 23.47 -18.54 14.99
CA LEU A 323 23.13 -19.75 14.23
C LEU A 323 24.39 -20.45 13.69
N SER A 324 25.36 -19.67 13.20
CA SER A 324 26.62 -20.19 12.67
C SER A 324 27.42 -20.92 13.75
N SER A 325 27.41 -20.45 15.00
CA SER A 325 28.04 -21.16 16.13
C SER A 325 27.35 -22.49 16.47
N LYS A 326 26.09 -22.66 16.05
CA LYS A 326 25.34 -23.93 16.10
C LYS A 326 25.44 -24.74 14.80
N GLY A 327 26.31 -24.33 13.86
CA GLY A 327 26.56 -25.03 12.60
C GLY A 327 25.45 -24.88 11.56
N LYS A 328 24.69 -23.78 11.62
CA LYS A 328 23.50 -23.58 10.79
C LYS A 328 23.44 -22.16 10.21
N SER A 329 23.01 -22.01 8.96
CA SER A 329 22.75 -20.70 8.36
C SER A 329 21.31 -20.21 8.63
N PRO A 330 21.04 -18.90 8.59
CA PRO A 330 19.68 -18.42 8.77
C PRO A 330 18.73 -18.82 7.63
N ALA A 331 19.23 -19.01 6.40
CA ALA A 331 18.41 -19.52 5.30
C ALA A 331 17.95 -20.97 5.55
N GLU A 332 18.85 -21.84 6.03
CA GLU A 332 18.49 -23.21 6.43
C GLU A 332 17.50 -23.22 7.59
N PHE A 333 17.70 -22.32 8.57
CA PHE A 333 16.76 -22.16 9.69
C PHE A 333 15.37 -21.76 9.24
N LEU A 334 15.25 -20.76 8.37
CA LEU A 334 13.96 -20.32 7.82
C LEU A 334 13.28 -21.44 7.01
N LYS A 335 14.06 -22.21 6.25
CA LYS A 335 13.57 -23.35 5.47
C LYS A 335 13.01 -24.47 6.35
N GLU A 336 13.58 -24.72 7.52
CA GLU A 336 13.03 -25.65 8.50
C GLU A 336 11.72 -25.14 9.12
N LEU A 337 11.59 -23.83 9.34
CA LEU A 337 10.36 -23.24 9.87
C LEU A 337 9.21 -23.31 8.86
N LYS A 338 9.49 -23.03 7.59
CA LYS A 338 8.52 -23.08 6.49
C LYS A 338 9.27 -23.27 5.19
N ASP A 339 8.95 -24.32 4.43
CA ASP A 339 9.59 -24.55 3.13
C ASP A 339 9.42 -23.33 2.21
N GLY A 340 10.50 -22.95 1.54
CA GLY A 340 10.59 -21.73 0.75
C GLY A 340 12.01 -21.35 0.38
N ASP A 341 12.13 -20.37 -0.51
CA ASP A 341 13.39 -19.81 -0.95
C ASP A 341 13.71 -18.55 -0.13
N TYR A 342 14.77 -18.67 0.67
CA TYR A 342 15.28 -17.63 1.56
C TYR A 342 16.73 -17.33 1.22
N GLU A 343 17.07 -16.05 1.13
CA GLU A 343 18.44 -15.60 0.92
C GLU A 343 18.83 -14.61 2.02
N VAL A 344 20.04 -14.78 2.57
CA VAL A 344 20.64 -13.80 3.48
C VAL A 344 21.91 -13.28 2.85
N SER A 345 21.98 -11.97 2.63
CA SER A 345 23.09 -11.32 1.94
C SER A 345 23.47 -10.01 2.63
N ASP A 346 24.51 -9.36 2.13
CA ASP A 346 24.89 -8.02 2.58
C ASP A 346 23.81 -7.00 2.18
N LYS A 347 23.65 -5.95 2.98
CA LYS A 347 22.69 -4.88 2.73
C LYS A 347 22.89 -4.27 1.34
N ASN A 348 21.87 -4.38 0.49
CA ASN A 348 21.87 -3.82 -0.86
C ASN A 348 20.49 -3.20 -1.19
N PHE A 349 20.38 -1.87 -1.15
CA PHE A 349 19.12 -1.18 -1.43
C PHE A 349 18.68 -1.25 -2.90
N ASP A 350 19.62 -1.33 -3.84
CA ASP A 350 19.29 -1.49 -5.26
C ASP A 350 18.73 -2.89 -5.52
N GLY A 351 19.37 -3.91 -4.95
CA GLY A 351 18.89 -5.30 -5.01
C GLY A 351 17.55 -5.49 -4.28
N LEU A 352 17.35 -4.84 -3.13
CA LEU A 352 16.08 -4.84 -2.41
C LEU A 352 14.95 -4.27 -3.27
N GLU A 353 15.19 -3.13 -3.92
CA GLU A 353 14.20 -2.50 -4.80
C GLU A 353 13.82 -3.41 -5.97
N GLU A 354 14.80 -4.04 -6.63
CA GLU A 354 14.57 -4.97 -7.73
C GLU A 354 13.78 -6.21 -7.27
N PHE A 355 14.17 -6.78 -6.13
CA PHE A 355 13.49 -7.92 -5.52
C PHE A 355 12.04 -7.60 -5.16
N MET A 356 11.80 -6.47 -4.49
CA MET A 356 10.45 -6.02 -4.15
C MET A 356 9.65 -5.68 -5.40
N ASN A 357 10.30 -5.25 -6.49
CA ASN A 357 9.62 -4.92 -7.74
C ASN A 357 9.32 -6.13 -8.64
N THR A 358 9.55 -7.37 -8.17
CA THR A 358 9.19 -8.59 -8.90
C THR A 358 7.72 -8.61 -9.34
N LYS A 359 7.45 -9.13 -10.54
CA LYS A 359 6.13 -9.06 -11.19
C LYS A 359 5.02 -9.91 -10.51
N ARG A 360 5.34 -10.61 -9.43
CA ARG A 360 4.43 -11.60 -8.81
C ARG A 360 3.32 -10.95 -7.99
N ILE A 361 3.62 -9.88 -7.25
CA ILE A 361 2.67 -9.23 -6.34
C ILE A 361 2.54 -7.77 -6.79
N PRO A 362 1.34 -7.27 -7.15
CA PRO A 362 1.20 -5.92 -7.67
C PRO A 362 1.37 -4.85 -6.58
N TYR A 363 0.98 -5.15 -5.35
CA TYR A 363 0.99 -4.20 -4.24
C TYR A 363 2.28 -4.36 -3.43
N LYS A 364 3.11 -3.32 -3.43
CA LYS A 364 4.46 -3.33 -2.84
C LYS A 364 4.62 -2.15 -1.90
N VAL A 365 5.23 -2.38 -0.74
CA VAL A 365 5.52 -1.33 0.23
C VAL A 365 6.87 -1.55 0.89
N LEU A 366 7.64 -0.47 1.00
CA LEU A 366 8.82 -0.39 1.83
C LEU A 366 8.47 0.38 3.10
N ILE A 367 8.77 -0.22 4.25
CA ILE A 367 8.58 0.39 5.55
C ILE A 367 9.95 0.75 6.11
N ASP A 368 10.27 2.04 6.17
CA ASP A 368 11.53 2.53 6.72
C ASP A 368 11.35 2.88 8.20
N CYS A 369 11.77 2.00 9.09
CA CYS A 369 11.78 2.18 10.55
C CYS A 369 13.11 2.74 11.07
N THR A 370 13.94 3.35 10.22
CA THR A 370 15.21 3.98 10.61
C THR A 370 15.06 5.48 10.89
N ALA A 371 16.15 6.11 11.35
CA ALA A 371 16.31 7.56 11.36
C ALA A 371 17.33 8.04 10.31
N SER A 372 17.55 7.22 9.26
CA SER A 372 18.65 7.41 8.30
C SER A 372 18.30 8.41 7.19
N GLU A 373 19.21 9.36 6.98
CA GLU A 373 19.17 10.30 5.86
C GLU A 373 19.42 9.60 4.51
N GLU A 374 20.31 8.60 4.50
CA GLU A 374 20.64 7.78 3.33
C GLU A 374 19.40 7.04 2.81
N VAL A 375 18.61 6.44 3.72
CA VAL A 375 17.39 5.70 3.37
C VAL A 375 16.30 6.66 2.91
N ALA A 376 16.11 7.79 3.61
CA ALA A 376 15.16 8.84 3.22
C ALA A 376 15.42 9.42 1.82
N ALA A 377 16.69 9.50 1.40
CA ALA A 377 17.07 9.96 0.07
C ALA A 377 16.60 9.02 -1.07
N LEU A 378 16.30 7.76 -0.77
CA LEU A 378 15.85 6.77 -1.77
C LEU A 378 14.35 6.82 -2.04
N TYR A 379 13.55 7.49 -1.21
CA TYR A 379 12.09 7.49 -1.33
C TYR A 379 11.58 7.98 -2.70
N PRO A 380 12.09 9.10 -3.29
CA PRO A 380 11.63 9.54 -4.60
C PRO A 380 11.86 8.48 -5.70
N LYS A 381 12.94 7.68 -5.59
CA LYS A 381 13.26 6.60 -6.52
C LYS A 381 12.23 5.49 -6.43
N TRP A 382 11.94 5.01 -5.21
CA TRP A 382 10.97 3.95 -4.96
C TRP A 382 9.56 4.34 -5.35
N LEU A 383 9.12 5.54 -4.92
CA LEU A 383 7.81 6.07 -5.25
C LEU A 383 7.61 6.17 -6.76
N ARG A 384 8.61 6.65 -7.52
CA ARG A 384 8.51 6.77 -8.99
C ARG A 384 8.30 5.42 -9.69
N LYS A 385 8.76 4.31 -9.10
CA LYS A 385 8.56 2.95 -9.63
C LYS A 385 7.25 2.29 -9.17
N GLY A 386 6.38 3.02 -8.45
CA GLY A 386 5.12 2.48 -7.95
C GLY A 386 5.24 1.73 -6.61
N VAL A 387 6.37 1.82 -5.92
CA VAL A 387 6.56 1.22 -4.59
C VAL A 387 6.09 2.20 -3.53
N ASN A 388 5.14 1.78 -2.69
CA ASN A 388 4.65 2.60 -1.58
C ASN A 388 5.71 2.72 -0.48
N VAL A 389 5.69 3.82 0.27
CA VAL A 389 6.61 4.06 1.40
C VAL A 389 5.82 4.39 2.65
N ILE A 390 6.11 3.70 3.76
CA ILE A 390 5.57 4.00 5.09
C ILE A 390 6.74 4.24 6.04
N THR A 391 6.67 5.26 6.89
CA THR A 391 7.82 5.56 7.75
C THR A 391 7.49 6.41 8.99
N PRO A 392 8.10 6.14 10.17
CA PRO A 392 8.26 7.10 11.26
C PRO A 392 9.52 7.99 11.09
N ASN A 393 10.30 7.83 10.03
CA ASN A 393 11.52 8.58 9.76
C ASN A 393 11.20 10.03 9.36
N LYS A 394 11.53 10.96 10.27
CA LYS A 394 11.30 12.41 10.10
C LYS A 394 12.18 13.03 9.00
N ARG A 395 13.28 12.38 8.60
CA ARG A 395 14.29 12.94 7.68
C ARG A 395 13.71 13.34 6.32
N ALA A 396 12.84 12.53 5.74
CA ALA A 396 12.22 12.86 4.45
C ALA A 396 11.23 14.02 4.55
N GLY A 397 10.41 14.04 5.61
CA GLY A 397 9.38 15.06 5.83
C GLY A 397 9.91 16.41 6.34
N ALA A 398 11.01 16.39 7.10
CA ALA A 398 11.63 17.57 7.71
C ALA A 398 12.93 18.03 7.03
N GLY A 399 13.46 17.25 6.08
CA GLY A 399 14.68 17.60 5.34
C GLY A 399 14.44 18.64 4.24
N PRO A 400 15.39 18.80 3.31
CA PRO A 400 15.32 19.81 2.25
C PRO A 400 14.01 19.77 1.46
N MET A 401 13.44 20.94 1.17
CA MET A 401 12.17 21.06 0.46
C MET A 401 12.19 20.36 -0.91
N GLU A 402 13.32 20.41 -1.61
CA GLU A 402 13.50 19.73 -2.91
C GLU A 402 13.20 18.23 -2.82
N ARG A 403 13.68 17.55 -1.77
CA ARG A 403 13.40 16.13 -1.57
C ARG A 403 11.94 15.89 -1.22
N TYR A 404 11.38 16.70 -0.34
CA TYR A 404 9.96 16.60 0.05
C TYR A 404 9.05 16.70 -1.19
N GLU A 405 9.27 17.70 -2.04
CA GLU A 405 8.55 17.85 -3.30
C GLU A 405 8.80 16.69 -4.28
N ALA A 406 10.04 16.18 -4.36
CA ALA A 406 10.36 15.05 -5.21
C ALA A 406 9.59 13.78 -4.80
N CYS A 407 9.42 13.53 -3.50
CA CYS A 407 8.57 12.46 -2.99
C CYS A 407 7.11 12.66 -3.42
N LEU A 408 6.55 13.86 -3.21
CA LEU A 408 5.15 14.16 -3.59
C LEU A 408 4.92 14.00 -5.09
N LYS A 409 5.81 14.55 -5.93
CA LYS A 409 5.74 14.44 -7.39
C LYS A 409 5.85 12.98 -7.85
N ALA A 410 6.76 12.21 -7.25
CA ALA A 410 6.95 10.80 -7.58
C ALA A 410 5.74 9.94 -7.20
N ALA A 411 5.19 10.14 -6.00
CA ALA A 411 3.98 9.49 -5.52
C ALA A 411 2.78 9.78 -6.43
N TYR A 412 2.59 11.06 -6.81
CA TYR A 412 1.52 11.46 -7.72
C TYR A 412 1.66 10.81 -9.10
N ALA A 413 2.86 10.81 -9.68
CA ALA A 413 3.09 10.30 -11.03
C ALA A 413 2.88 8.78 -11.16
N SER A 414 3.20 8.01 -10.12
CA SER A 414 3.09 6.55 -10.13
C SER A 414 1.82 6.01 -9.47
N GLN A 415 1.05 6.88 -8.80
CA GLN A 415 -0.06 6.52 -7.91
C GLN A 415 0.38 5.73 -6.65
N ALA A 416 1.68 5.70 -6.34
CA ALA A 416 2.17 5.18 -5.06
C ALA A 416 1.83 6.14 -3.92
N GLN A 417 1.75 5.61 -2.71
CA GLN A 417 1.49 6.38 -1.50
C GLN A 417 2.75 6.51 -0.64
N TRP A 418 2.98 7.72 -0.14
CA TRP A 418 3.94 8.00 0.91
C TRP A 418 3.17 8.33 2.19
N ARG A 419 3.22 7.44 3.18
CA ARG A 419 2.56 7.60 4.48
C ARG A 419 3.59 7.75 5.59
N TYR A 420 3.32 8.65 6.51
CA TYR A 420 4.28 9.04 7.54
C TYR A 420 3.59 9.58 8.80
N GLU A 421 2.41 9.03 9.13
CA GLU A 421 1.62 9.44 10.32
C GLU A 421 2.49 9.37 11.58
N SER A 422 3.26 8.29 11.72
CA SER A 422 4.13 8.06 12.87
C SER A 422 5.37 8.95 12.98
N THR A 423 5.56 9.90 12.07
CA THR A 423 6.60 10.94 12.23
C THR A 423 6.22 11.96 13.31
N VAL A 424 4.91 12.18 13.54
CA VAL A 424 4.40 13.11 14.55
C VAL A 424 3.29 12.45 15.35
N GLY A 425 3.52 12.22 16.64
CA GLY A 425 2.49 11.66 17.55
C GLY A 425 2.32 10.14 17.51
N ALA A 426 3.31 9.39 16.99
CA ALA A 426 3.35 7.93 17.00
C ALA A 426 2.12 7.25 16.34
N GLN A 427 1.10 6.85 17.12
CA GLN A 427 -0.13 6.25 16.59
C GLN A 427 -1.25 7.28 16.38
N MET A 428 -1.12 8.47 16.96
CA MET A 428 -2.16 9.49 16.91
C MET A 428 -2.36 9.99 15.47
N PRO A 429 -3.61 10.12 14.98
CA PRO A 429 -3.90 10.57 13.63
C PRO A 429 -3.78 12.11 13.51
N ILE A 430 -2.57 12.65 13.61
CA ILE A 430 -2.35 14.11 13.55
C ILE A 430 -2.32 14.58 12.10
N ILE A 431 -1.52 13.94 11.24
CA ILE A 431 -1.35 14.29 9.84
C ILE A 431 -2.62 14.01 9.06
N SER A 432 -3.24 12.83 9.24
CA SER A 432 -4.52 12.55 8.58
C SER A 432 -5.63 13.50 9.02
N LEU A 433 -5.66 13.91 10.29
CA LEU A 433 -6.63 14.90 10.75
C LEU A 433 -6.43 16.28 10.09
N ILE A 434 -5.18 16.74 9.92
CA ILE A 434 -4.91 17.99 9.17
C ILE A 434 -5.48 17.87 7.75
N GLN A 435 -5.24 16.74 7.10
CA GLN A 435 -5.73 16.50 5.75
C GLN A 435 -7.26 16.50 5.69
N ASP A 436 -7.94 15.87 6.65
CA ASP A 436 -9.41 15.87 6.74
C ASP A 436 -9.98 17.27 6.96
N ILE A 437 -9.36 18.07 7.84
CA ILE A 437 -9.76 19.47 8.09
C ILE A 437 -9.64 20.28 6.79
N VAL A 438 -8.50 20.22 6.10
CA VAL A 438 -8.25 20.97 4.87
C VAL A 438 -9.15 20.50 3.72
N GLN A 439 -9.33 19.19 3.54
CA GLN A 439 -10.14 18.62 2.45
C GLN A 439 -11.63 18.91 2.60
N THR A 440 -12.14 19.04 3.84
CA THR A 440 -13.53 19.43 4.09
C THR A 440 -13.77 20.94 4.01
N GLY A 441 -12.76 21.72 3.58
CA GLY A 441 -12.83 23.15 3.35
C GLY A 441 -12.78 24.00 4.64
N ASP A 442 -12.34 23.45 5.77
CA ASP A 442 -12.04 24.23 6.96
C ASP A 442 -10.65 24.87 6.86
N VAL A 443 -10.44 26.00 7.55
CA VAL A 443 -9.20 26.78 7.49
C VAL A 443 -8.48 26.73 8.81
N VAL A 444 -7.33 26.06 8.85
CA VAL A 444 -6.45 26.04 10.03
C VAL A 444 -5.83 27.42 10.21
N HIS A 445 -6.01 28.03 11.39
CA HIS A 445 -5.39 29.29 11.79
C HIS A 445 -4.09 29.06 12.53
N SER A 446 -4.10 28.11 13.45
CA SER A 446 -2.89 27.73 14.17
C SER A 446 -2.93 26.28 14.63
N ILE A 447 -1.73 25.69 14.71
CA ILE A 447 -1.48 24.42 15.37
C ILE A 447 -0.52 24.71 16.51
N GLU A 448 -0.83 24.22 17.70
CA GLU A 448 0.03 24.37 18.88
C GLU A 448 0.12 23.04 19.61
N GLY A 449 1.32 22.60 19.96
CA GLY A 449 1.45 21.31 20.62
C GLY A 449 2.74 21.09 21.39
N ILE A 450 2.68 20.17 22.34
CA ILE A 450 3.84 19.61 23.04
C ILE A 450 4.19 18.32 22.32
N PHE A 451 5.32 18.30 21.62
CA PHE A 451 5.72 17.19 20.74
C PHE A 451 6.91 16.38 21.25
N SER A 452 7.55 16.79 22.36
CA SER A 452 8.61 16.03 23.05
C SER A 452 8.12 15.59 24.43
N GLY A 453 8.12 14.27 24.65
CA GLY A 453 7.79 13.69 25.96
C GLY A 453 8.85 13.99 27.02
N THR A 454 10.12 14.10 26.62
CA THR A 454 11.21 14.57 27.50
C THR A 454 10.90 15.97 28.02
N MET A 455 10.57 16.89 27.11
CA MET A 455 10.26 18.27 27.49
C MET A 455 9.01 18.40 28.33
N SER A 456 7.97 17.62 28.03
CA SER A 456 6.72 17.65 28.81
C SER A 456 6.97 17.28 30.27
N VAL A 457 7.79 16.26 30.53
CA VAL A 457 8.11 15.81 31.88
C VAL A 457 9.03 16.80 32.61
N ILE A 458 10.05 17.34 31.94
CA ILE A 458 10.96 18.34 32.55
C ILE A 458 10.15 19.54 33.06
N PHE A 459 9.29 20.11 32.21
CA PHE A 459 8.52 21.27 32.60
C PHE A 459 7.39 20.93 33.56
N ALA A 460 6.83 19.72 33.53
CA ALA A 460 5.92 19.26 34.58
C ALA A 460 6.60 19.28 35.96
N LEU A 461 7.81 18.72 36.07
CA LEU A 461 8.59 18.71 37.31
C LEU A 461 8.88 20.12 37.83
N LEU A 462 9.33 21.03 36.96
CA LEU A 462 9.63 22.41 37.34
C LEU A 462 8.38 23.19 37.79
N ASN A 463 7.26 23.02 37.09
CA ASN A 463 6.01 23.69 37.46
C ASN A 463 5.49 23.18 38.81
N ASP A 464 5.54 21.87 39.06
CA ASP A 464 4.94 21.21 40.23
C ASP A 464 5.83 21.26 41.49
N ASN A 465 7.13 21.53 41.34
CA ASN A 465 8.09 21.60 42.45
C ASN A 465 8.75 22.99 42.52
N PRO A 466 8.15 23.96 43.25
CA PRO A 466 8.74 25.28 43.45
C PRO A 466 10.16 25.22 44.00
N GLY A 467 11.09 25.92 43.35
CA GLY A 467 12.51 25.96 43.72
C GLY A 467 13.39 24.84 43.16
N MET A 468 12.81 23.86 42.45
CA MET A 468 13.58 22.84 41.71
C MET A 468 14.37 23.48 40.56
N LYS A 469 15.61 23.06 40.35
CA LYS A 469 16.45 23.57 39.26
C LYS A 469 16.20 22.82 37.94
N PHE A 470 16.44 23.49 36.81
CA PHE A 470 16.34 22.88 35.48
C PHE A 470 17.26 21.64 35.37
N SER A 471 18.50 21.75 35.82
CA SER A 471 19.47 20.66 35.83
C SER A 471 19.07 19.48 36.71
N GLU A 472 18.34 19.72 37.81
CA GLU A 472 17.78 18.65 38.65
C GLU A 472 16.67 17.91 37.89
N ALA A 473 15.77 18.65 37.22
CA ALA A 473 14.69 18.05 36.43
C ALA A 473 15.22 17.24 35.24
N VAL A 474 16.25 17.74 34.53
CA VAL A 474 16.92 17.03 33.42
C VAL A 474 17.52 15.70 33.90
N ASN A 475 18.22 15.69 35.05
CA ASN A 475 18.78 14.46 35.62
C ASN A 475 17.68 13.46 36.03
N GLU A 476 16.57 13.95 36.59
CA GLU A 476 15.45 13.09 36.96
C GLU A 476 14.80 12.44 35.74
N VAL A 477 14.69 13.18 34.63
CA VAL A 477 14.15 12.67 33.37
C VAL A 477 15.10 11.70 32.68
N GLN A 478 16.41 11.94 32.74
CA GLN A 478 17.43 10.99 32.27
C GLN A 478 17.28 9.62 32.96
N ALA A 479 17.04 9.61 34.28
CA ALA A 479 16.86 8.38 35.06
C ALA A 479 15.60 7.58 34.69
N ARG A 480 14.65 8.18 33.96
CA ARG A 480 13.37 7.57 33.55
C ARG A 480 13.42 6.92 32.16
N ASP A 481 14.57 6.98 31.46
CA ASP A 481 14.77 6.40 30.11
C ASP A 481 13.73 6.87 29.08
N VAL A 482 13.33 8.15 29.17
CA VAL A 482 12.38 8.78 28.23
C VAL A 482 13.03 9.72 27.22
N MET A 483 14.35 9.94 27.33
CA MET A 483 15.12 10.79 26.42
C MET A 483 15.44 10.07 25.11
N GLU A 484 15.61 10.85 24.04
CA GLU A 484 16.21 10.32 22.81
C GLU A 484 17.64 9.80 23.08
N PRO A 485 18.15 8.84 22.27
CA PRO A 485 19.50 8.29 22.43
C PRO A 485 20.60 9.36 22.45
N ASP A 486 20.37 10.47 21.75
CA ASP A 486 21.12 11.71 21.91
C ASP A 486 20.23 12.76 22.60
N PRO A 487 20.43 13.02 23.90
CA PRO A 487 19.62 13.97 24.67
C PRO A 487 19.62 15.40 24.11
N ARG A 488 20.58 15.76 23.26
CA ARG A 488 20.64 17.09 22.64
C ARG A 488 19.51 17.28 21.63
N GLU A 489 19.02 16.23 20.97
CA GLU A 489 17.89 16.36 20.03
C GLU A 489 16.62 16.85 20.74
N ASP A 490 16.43 16.42 21.98
CA ASP A 490 15.41 16.96 22.88
C ASP A 490 15.78 18.39 23.31
N LEU A 491 16.92 18.57 24.02
CA LEU A 491 17.29 19.81 24.72
C LEU A 491 17.51 21.03 23.81
N THR A 492 17.89 20.82 22.55
CA THR A 492 17.99 21.90 21.55
C THR A 492 16.67 22.24 20.88
N GLY A 493 15.62 21.44 21.11
CA GLY A 493 14.34 21.57 20.41
C GLY A 493 14.32 20.99 18.99
N THR A 494 15.42 20.38 18.53
CA THR A 494 15.56 19.89 17.15
C THR A 494 14.50 18.85 16.79
N ASP A 495 14.17 17.91 17.68
CA ASP A 495 13.11 16.92 17.43
C ASP A 495 11.73 17.58 17.30
N THR A 496 11.41 18.51 18.21
CA THR A 496 10.18 19.30 18.17
C THR A 496 10.10 20.15 16.89
N ALA A 497 11.21 20.74 16.44
CA ALA A 497 11.28 21.48 15.18
C ALA A 497 11.02 20.61 13.95
N ARG A 498 11.61 19.39 13.90
CA ARG A 498 11.34 18.42 12.84
C ARG A 498 9.87 17.97 12.82
N LYS A 499 9.25 17.77 13.98
CA LYS A 499 7.82 17.45 14.05
C LYS A 499 6.96 18.62 13.58
N THR A 500 7.29 19.82 14.02
CA THR A 500 6.54 21.05 13.69
C THR A 500 6.61 21.39 12.20
N ILE A 501 7.78 21.27 11.57
CA ILE A 501 7.92 21.53 10.12
C ILE A 501 7.11 20.55 9.27
N ILE A 502 7.04 19.27 9.67
CA ILE A 502 6.24 18.26 8.98
C ILE A 502 4.76 18.67 8.98
N LEU A 503 4.25 19.13 10.13
CA LEU A 503 2.88 19.63 10.25
C LEU A 503 2.67 20.93 9.45
N ALA A 504 3.62 21.86 9.48
CA ALA A 504 3.54 23.10 8.72
C ALA A 504 3.45 22.85 7.20
N ARG A 505 4.22 21.87 6.70
CA ARG A 505 4.17 21.44 5.29
C ARG A 505 2.82 20.82 4.92
N GLN A 506 2.12 20.15 5.84
CA GLN A 506 0.74 19.66 5.59
C GLN A 506 -0.26 20.79 5.35
N LEU A 507 0.00 21.98 5.91
CA LEU A 507 -0.81 23.18 5.66
C LEU A 507 -0.43 23.91 4.36
N GLY A 508 0.51 23.36 3.58
CA GLY A 508 1.02 23.97 2.36
C GLY A 508 2.05 25.08 2.58
N LEU A 509 2.65 25.18 3.79
CA LEU A 509 3.73 26.12 4.05
C LEU A 509 5.05 25.60 3.47
N ASN A 510 5.65 26.38 2.59
CA ASN A 510 7.01 26.15 2.11
C ASN A 510 8.00 26.72 3.13
N CYS A 511 8.65 25.84 3.90
CA CYS A 511 9.55 26.20 4.99
C CYS A 511 10.67 25.16 5.11
N GLU A 512 11.83 25.64 5.56
CA GLU A 512 13.01 24.87 5.95
C GLU A 512 13.22 24.92 7.46
N LEU A 513 14.03 23.99 8.01
CA LEU A 513 14.35 23.99 9.44
C LEU A 513 15.00 25.30 9.90
N SER A 514 15.76 25.96 9.02
CA SER A 514 16.38 27.27 9.28
C SER A 514 15.38 28.42 9.39
N ASP A 515 14.14 28.22 8.93
CA ASP A 515 13.08 29.24 9.00
C ASP A 515 12.32 29.20 10.33
N ILE A 516 12.64 28.24 11.20
CA ILE A 516 11.96 28.02 12.49
C ILE A 516 12.74 28.72 13.59
N ASP A 517 12.07 29.64 14.28
CA ASP A 517 12.61 30.25 15.49
C ASP A 517 12.60 29.21 16.62
N THR A 518 13.76 28.59 16.88
CA THR A 518 13.91 27.47 17.83
C THR A 518 14.75 27.91 19.03
N GLU A 519 14.13 27.95 20.21
CA GLU A 519 14.79 28.27 21.49
C GLU A 519 15.48 27.03 22.07
N SER A 520 16.81 26.96 21.97
CA SER A 520 17.60 25.91 22.63
C SER A 520 17.59 26.07 24.15
N LEU A 521 17.46 24.96 24.89
CA LEU A 521 17.60 24.94 26.35
C LEU A 521 19.04 24.69 26.82
N LEU A 522 19.99 24.58 25.88
CA LEU A 522 21.42 24.53 26.17
C LEU A 522 22.03 25.92 26.04
N ALA A 523 22.79 26.37 27.05
CA ALA A 523 23.41 27.70 27.06
C ALA A 523 24.48 27.90 25.98
N THR A 524 25.04 26.79 25.47
CA THR A 524 26.08 26.77 24.44
C THR A 524 25.83 25.63 23.47
N ASP A 525 26.29 25.80 22.22
CA ASP A 525 26.25 24.73 21.23
C ASP A 525 27.21 23.61 21.59
N ILE A 526 26.69 22.38 21.63
CA ILE A 526 27.44 21.18 22.00
C ILE A 526 27.51 20.25 20.79
N SER A 527 28.71 19.81 20.43
CA SER A 527 28.92 18.90 19.29
C SER A 527 28.32 17.50 19.54
N GLU A 528 28.09 16.77 18.46
CA GLU A 528 27.56 15.40 18.51
C GLU A 528 28.53 14.43 19.17
N GLY A 529 27.97 13.49 19.93
CA GLY A 529 28.74 12.51 20.71
C GLY A 529 29.48 13.10 21.91
N CYS A 530 29.12 14.29 22.41
CA CYS A 530 29.71 14.79 23.66
C CYS A 530 29.29 13.95 24.87
N GLU A 531 30.22 13.84 25.82
CA GLU A 531 29.97 13.23 27.13
C GLU A 531 28.84 13.94 27.89
N TRP A 532 28.05 13.17 28.63
CA TRP A 532 26.90 13.65 29.41
C TRP A 532 27.25 14.84 30.34
N ASP A 533 28.43 14.81 30.96
CA ASP A 533 28.86 15.88 31.86
C ASP A 533 28.94 17.26 31.16
N LYS A 534 29.38 17.30 29.90
CA LYS A 534 29.42 18.55 29.11
C LYS A 534 28.03 19.05 28.77
N ILE A 535 27.10 18.13 28.48
CA ILE A 535 25.68 18.47 28.28
C ILE A 535 25.12 19.09 29.56
N MET A 536 25.40 18.48 30.70
CA MET A 536 24.94 18.96 32.00
C MET A 536 25.57 20.29 32.43
N GLU A 537 26.78 20.62 32.01
CA GLU A 537 27.37 21.96 32.23
C GLU A 537 26.57 23.05 31.52
N ALA A 538 26.19 22.84 30.25
CA ALA A 538 25.37 23.79 29.50
C ALA A 538 23.93 23.87 30.02
N VAL A 539 23.38 22.75 30.50
CA VAL A 539 22.07 22.71 31.17
C VAL A 539 22.11 23.53 32.47
N LYS A 540 23.12 23.30 33.33
CA LYS A 540 23.28 24.02 34.61
C LYS A 540 23.45 25.52 34.42
N ALA A 541 24.12 25.94 33.34
CA ALA A 541 24.27 27.36 33.01
C ALA A 541 22.92 28.08 32.78
N ASN A 542 21.85 27.35 32.44
CA ASN A 542 20.49 27.87 32.25
C ASN A 542 19.58 27.71 33.48
N ASP A 543 20.07 27.21 34.63
CA ASP A 543 19.24 27.01 35.83
C ASP A 543 18.54 28.30 36.30
N THR A 544 19.25 29.44 36.27
CA THR A 544 18.70 30.72 36.71
C THR A 544 17.66 31.27 35.72
N ASP A 545 17.98 31.32 34.42
CA ASP A 545 17.07 31.85 33.39
C ASP A 545 15.77 31.05 33.32
N ILE A 546 15.85 29.72 33.27
CA ILE A 546 14.66 28.87 33.22
C ILE A 546 13.88 28.95 34.54
N GLY A 547 14.56 29.00 35.69
CA GLY A 547 13.92 29.19 36.98
C GLY A 547 13.11 30.48 37.06
N GLU A 548 13.68 31.60 36.60
CA GLU A 548 12.98 32.90 36.53
C GLU A 548 11.74 32.83 35.63
N LYS A 549 11.86 32.24 34.43
CA LYS A 549 10.72 32.04 33.51
C LYS A 549 9.60 31.20 34.13
N VAL A 550 9.94 30.17 34.92
CA VAL A 550 8.95 29.32 35.62
C VAL A 550 8.24 30.12 36.73
N GLU A 551 8.97 30.88 37.55
CA GLU A 551 8.36 31.70 38.60
C GLU A 551 7.50 32.84 38.00
N GLU A 552 7.92 33.45 36.90
CA GLU A 552 7.14 34.46 36.18
C GLU A 552 5.81 33.90 35.65
N ALA A 553 5.83 32.68 35.09
CA ALA A 553 4.61 32.00 34.68
C ALA A 553 3.73 31.69 35.89
N ARG A 554 4.31 31.14 36.96
CA ARG A 554 3.60 30.81 38.20
C ARG A 554 2.95 32.03 38.85
N ALA A 555 3.62 33.18 38.86
CA ALA A 555 3.09 34.43 39.41
C ALA A 555 1.82 34.93 38.68
N LYS A 556 1.62 34.52 37.42
CA LYS A 556 0.42 34.81 36.62
C LYS A 556 -0.68 33.75 36.80
N GLY A 557 -0.41 32.66 37.52
CA GLY A 557 -1.27 31.47 37.54
C GLY A 557 -1.18 30.62 36.27
N ASP A 558 -0.15 30.86 35.45
CA ASP A 558 0.15 30.13 34.23
C ASP A 558 1.14 28.99 34.54
N ARG A 559 1.31 28.08 33.57
CA ARG A 559 2.38 27.06 33.58
C ARG A 559 3.33 27.31 32.42
N LEU A 560 4.61 27.07 32.62
CA LEU A 560 5.61 27.15 31.55
C LEU A 560 5.66 25.80 30.81
N VAL A 561 5.56 25.81 29.49
CA VAL A 561 5.60 24.62 28.64
C VAL A 561 6.55 24.84 27.47
N TYR A 562 7.07 23.76 26.89
CA TYR A 562 7.87 23.79 25.67
C TYR A 562 7.02 23.30 24.49
N VAL A 563 6.78 24.16 23.49
CA VAL A 563 5.79 23.93 22.42
C VAL A 563 6.40 24.09 21.04
N GLY A 564 5.80 23.41 20.06
CA GLY A 564 5.84 23.82 18.66
C GLY A 564 4.55 24.55 18.30
N GLU A 565 4.67 25.74 17.74
CA GLU A 565 3.55 26.60 17.31
C GLU A 565 3.68 26.95 15.83
N ILE A 566 2.58 26.81 15.10
CA ILE A 566 2.43 27.20 13.71
C ILE A 566 1.32 28.24 13.64
N ASP A 567 1.64 29.48 13.28
CA ASP A 567 0.66 30.50 12.88
C ASP A 567 0.54 30.45 11.35
N ALA A 568 -0.49 29.75 10.87
CA ALA A 568 -0.69 29.51 9.44
C ALA A 568 -1.00 30.81 8.67
N ARG A 569 -1.66 31.79 9.32
CA ARG A 569 -2.00 33.08 8.71
C ARG A 569 -0.78 33.96 8.53
N LYS A 570 0.11 34.00 9.53
CA LYS A 570 1.37 34.76 9.47
C LYS A 570 2.51 33.99 8.82
N LYS A 571 2.32 32.70 8.53
CA LYS A 571 3.36 31.78 8.06
C LYS A 571 4.59 31.78 8.98
N LYS A 572 4.35 31.81 10.29
CA LYS A 572 5.39 31.82 11.31
C LYS A 572 5.37 30.49 12.05
N ILE A 573 6.56 29.97 12.32
CA ILE A 573 6.77 28.74 13.07
C ILE A 573 7.72 29.08 14.22
N PHE A 574 7.33 28.69 15.43
CA PHE A 574 8.09 28.90 16.66
C PHE A 574 8.19 27.58 17.41
N VAL A 575 9.35 27.33 18.00
CA VAL A 575 9.59 26.18 18.87
C VAL A 575 10.34 26.70 20.11
N GLY A 576 9.73 26.61 21.28
CA GLY A 576 10.36 27.15 22.47
C GLY A 576 9.44 27.24 23.68
N LEU A 577 9.87 28.01 24.69
CA LEU A 577 9.15 28.18 25.93
C LEU A 577 7.95 29.11 25.78
N LYS A 578 6.83 28.69 26.36
CA LYS A 578 5.59 29.45 26.36
C LYS A 578 4.90 29.36 27.71
N SER A 579 4.49 30.51 28.23
CA SER A 579 3.62 30.60 29.39
C SER A 579 2.17 30.40 28.94
N VAL A 580 1.50 29.36 29.47
CA VAL A 580 0.13 29.00 29.11
C VAL A 580 -0.80 29.08 30.31
N PRO A 581 -1.98 29.71 30.20
CA PRO A 581 -2.94 29.79 31.29
C PRO A 581 -3.51 28.43 31.68
N ALA A 582 -3.96 28.28 32.94
CA ALA A 582 -4.54 27.05 33.48
C ALA A 582 -5.76 26.48 32.71
N ARG A 583 -6.42 27.32 31.88
CA ARG A 583 -7.51 26.90 30.99
C ARG A 583 -7.03 26.27 29.69
N ASN A 584 -5.78 26.52 29.29
CA ASN A 584 -5.21 25.97 28.06
C ASN A 584 -4.97 24.46 28.27
N PRO A 585 -5.43 23.57 27.36
CA PRO A 585 -5.19 22.13 27.49
C PRO A 585 -3.73 21.74 27.70
N LEU A 586 -2.77 22.51 27.14
CA LEU A 586 -1.34 22.25 27.29
C LEU A 586 -0.85 22.39 28.74
N SER A 587 -1.55 23.16 29.58
CA SER A 587 -1.18 23.32 30.98
C SER A 587 -1.45 22.06 31.82
N ARG A 588 -2.18 21.07 31.28
CA ARG A 588 -2.58 19.86 32.03
C ARG A 588 -1.67 18.66 31.78
N VAL A 589 -0.69 18.81 30.88
CA VAL A 589 0.24 17.73 30.53
C VAL A 589 1.26 17.57 31.66
N THR A 590 1.25 16.40 32.29
CA THR A 590 2.16 16.06 33.41
C THR A 590 2.99 14.80 33.14
N THR A 591 2.67 14.08 32.07
CA THR A 591 3.29 12.82 31.66
C THR A 591 4.03 13.00 30.33
N ALA A 592 4.74 11.96 29.88
CA ALA A 592 5.41 11.91 28.58
C ALA A 592 4.41 11.75 27.41
N GLU A 593 3.42 12.64 27.33
CA GLU A 593 2.37 12.65 26.32
C GLU A 593 2.62 13.72 25.25
N THR A 594 2.08 13.49 24.07
CA THR A 594 1.94 14.52 23.04
C THR A 594 0.53 15.07 23.06
N VAL A 595 0.42 16.39 23.01
CA VAL A 595 -0.85 17.09 22.85
C VAL A 595 -0.73 18.02 21.65
N CYS A 596 -1.72 17.98 20.77
CA CYS A 596 -1.80 18.82 19.58
C CYS A 596 -3.17 19.52 19.54
N LEU A 597 -3.14 20.84 19.46
CA LEU A 597 -4.31 21.71 19.42
C LEU A 597 -4.44 22.31 18.03
N PHE A 598 -5.64 22.22 17.47
CA PHE A 598 -6.01 22.86 16.21
C PHE A 598 -7.00 23.98 16.48
N ILE A 599 -6.67 25.17 15.98
CA ILE A 599 -7.56 26.31 15.95
C ILE A 599 -7.89 26.59 14.48
N THR A 600 -9.17 26.54 14.14
CA THR A 600 -9.70 26.72 12.77
C THR A 600 -10.88 27.69 12.75
N ASP A 601 -11.53 27.88 11.59
CA ASP A 601 -12.80 28.61 11.52
C ASP A 601 -13.91 27.91 12.33
N ARG A 602 -13.88 26.57 12.39
CA ARG A 602 -14.87 25.74 13.10
C ARG A 602 -14.48 25.44 14.55
N TYR A 603 -13.19 25.38 14.87
CA TYR A 603 -12.66 25.11 16.21
C TYR A 603 -11.94 26.34 16.75
N THR A 604 -12.64 27.12 17.59
CA THR A 604 -12.14 28.43 18.03
C THR A 604 -11.13 28.33 19.17
N LYS A 605 -10.47 29.44 19.54
CA LYS A 605 -9.53 29.50 20.67
C LYS A 605 -10.13 29.10 22.02
N ASP A 606 -11.43 29.34 22.21
CA ASP A 606 -12.14 28.99 23.43
C ASP A 606 -12.54 27.50 23.47
N ASN A 607 -12.58 26.84 22.31
CA ASN A 607 -12.90 25.42 22.17
C ASN A 607 -12.10 24.78 21.02
N PRO A 608 -10.77 24.63 21.17
CA PRO A 608 -9.92 24.07 20.12
C PRO A 608 -10.16 22.56 19.97
N LEU A 609 -9.92 22.03 18.77
CA LEU A 609 -9.85 20.59 18.61
C LEU A 609 -8.54 20.10 19.20
N SER A 610 -8.63 19.25 20.23
CA SER A 610 -7.46 18.74 20.96
C SER A 610 -7.31 17.25 20.73
N LEU A 611 -6.10 16.84 20.34
CA LEU A 611 -5.66 15.44 20.39
C LEU A 611 -4.65 15.27 21.51
N HIS A 612 -4.80 14.23 22.32
CA HIS A 612 -3.86 13.88 23.40
C HIS A 612 -3.62 12.37 23.43
N GLY A 613 -2.41 11.96 23.80
CA GLY A 613 -2.04 10.57 23.96
C GLY A 613 -0.54 10.35 23.96
N PRO A 614 -0.08 9.09 24.02
CA PRO A 614 1.34 8.76 23.96
C PRO A 614 1.95 9.22 22.63
N GLY A 615 2.89 10.16 22.70
CA GLY A 615 3.54 10.75 21.53
C GLY A 615 4.81 10.04 21.07
N ALA A 616 5.31 9.13 21.90
CA ALA A 616 6.51 8.36 21.70
C ALA A 616 6.35 6.99 22.37
N GLY A 617 7.27 6.08 22.08
CA GLY A 617 7.26 4.72 22.60
C GLY A 617 7.26 3.68 21.47
N ILE A 618 8.03 2.62 21.68
CA ILE A 618 8.33 1.62 20.65
C ILE A 618 7.05 0.95 20.13
N SER A 619 6.19 0.47 21.03
CA SER A 619 4.96 -0.25 20.66
C SER A 619 3.90 0.65 20.02
N VAL A 620 3.75 1.88 20.51
CA VAL A 620 2.80 2.85 19.95
C VAL A 620 3.25 3.32 18.57
N THR A 621 4.55 3.60 18.38
CA THR A 621 5.10 4.00 17.08
C THR A 621 4.98 2.88 16.04
N ALA A 622 5.33 1.64 16.42
CA ALA A 622 5.14 0.48 15.55
C ALA A 622 3.66 0.27 15.19
N SER A 623 2.74 0.50 16.14
CA SER A 623 1.29 0.42 15.90
C SER A 623 0.80 1.49 14.92
N GLY A 624 1.37 2.70 14.97
CA GLY A 624 1.07 3.75 13.99
C GLY A 624 1.55 3.40 12.59
N VAL A 625 2.75 2.85 12.46
CA VAL A 625 3.30 2.34 11.19
C VAL A 625 2.42 1.20 10.64
N PHE A 626 1.99 0.30 11.52
CA PHE A 626 1.08 -0.77 11.13
C PHE A 626 -0.31 -0.23 10.73
N ALA A 627 -0.82 0.80 11.42
CA ALA A 627 -2.07 1.46 11.03
C ALA A 627 -1.98 2.09 9.63
N ASP A 628 -0.84 2.70 9.28
CA ASP A 628 -0.59 3.21 7.93
C ASP A 628 -0.58 2.09 6.88
N LEU A 629 -0.06 0.90 7.23
CA LEU A 629 -0.08 -0.28 6.36
C LEU A 629 -1.51 -0.76 6.08
N LEU A 630 -2.36 -0.79 7.11
CA LEU A 630 -3.76 -1.17 6.98
C LEU A 630 -4.60 -0.08 6.26
N ARG A 631 -4.26 1.19 6.39
CA ARG A 631 -4.89 2.27 5.60
C ARG A 631 -4.49 2.20 4.14
N LEU A 632 -3.23 1.88 3.87
CA LEU A 632 -2.72 1.65 2.52
C LEU A 632 -3.48 0.49 1.85
N SER A 633 -3.64 -0.65 2.53
CA SER A 633 -4.33 -1.81 1.95
C SER A 633 -5.77 -1.49 1.54
N LYS A 634 -6.52 -0.75 2.36
CA LYS A 634 -7.89 -0.29 2.03
C LYS A 634 -7.95 0.58 0.78
N THR A 635 -6.94 1.41 0.55
CA THR A 635 -6.90 2.30 -0.63
C THR A 635 -6.48 1.55 -1.90
N LEU A 636 -5.71 0.47 -1.76
CA LEU A 636 -5.28 -0.35 -2.88
C LEU A 636 -6.31 -1.44 -3.25
N GLY A 637 -7.09 -1.92 -2.29
CA GLY A 637 -8.15 -2.94 -2.47
C GLY A 637 -9.50 -2.38 -2.94
N SER A 638 -9.68 -1.05 -2.92
CA SER A 638 -10.79 -0.34 -3.55
C SER A 638 -10.47 0.02 -5.00
#